data_AF-A0A2I0V3D9-F1
#
_entry.id   AF-A0A2I0V3D9-F1
#
_cell.length_a   1.000
_cell.length_b   1.000
_cell.length_c   1.000
_cell.angle_alpha   90.00
_cell.angle_beta   90.00
_cell.angle_gamma   90.00
#
_symmetry.space_group_name_H-M   'P 1'
#
loop_
_entity.id
_entity.type
_entity.pdbx_description
1 polymer ?
#
loop_
_entity_poly.entity_id
_entity_poly.type
_entity_poly.pdbx_seq_one_letter_code
_entity_poly.pdbx_strand_id
1 'polypeptide(L)'
;MKKIWTLFFAAMLIVPLLLQPATAQAAKAITITVDGVQLKTDQPPAMIQGRVMLPLRAIFEALGASVNWDSKNQTVTGYKEDTTVVLKMKSKVATINGKSVTLDVPAQILRGRTMVPVRFVSEALGQDVDWNSVNQTVTIQSDTPSNPNIPGNISIAPASHVSVRDVNDQGDGRDMEVSFSRSSTESYVDHYRIMVVKASKSFNLASALKVSPSNYTVVTTSSSNRTINLSQNSRDVDGDYIRNDQPYVVRILAVGKGSYSSVLSTSSPKMTLTNLSSVTEVTNVKINDINDFGDGRDVSVSFTRPQNDNNISNYRVFIVKTKDASNFSLTTANNLSSSYYTTVNKSGSNGSTLVGTLSSSARDTSGEFIRNNVPYTAVVLSVSNTNSVGNKLSSASSSVTLSQNTMSTPIITQVSDVNDFGDGRDLRVSFNNVSNESTINAYRIFVVRANNYSNFTLTKANSLSNTYYTQVNKTGYNITQVLSSGARDTDGYPIQNGVSYRVFVMAVANNSANNVLSSASNTITLFSSNAGAVSNLNASDVSDYGNGRDLFVSFNKAVDESIISHYRILVVPTAYYNNFSLTEANNVSSNNYTTVYKSGKSTYEQALAENTRDVRGNTIKEGTSYRIYVLTVANGIGSNALSAPTSTITLNKNFNVQAVTNLNVADIADNGDGRDVQVTFTKPSNEANVNHYRILIVPTAYYSSFNLSQANSSNYYITESKGGNIAATRTLDGVRDVRGNFITEGTSYRVYVLTVANGNTPNTYALSSASPVITLSKSKAVQAVSNINVSDIGDFGDGRDLQISFSKPSDESNIGNYRILVVPASKANGFDVNAALKVTDYTDINKGQYSMSLGTGSKDTDGKLITNGQEYRVYILSIGNGNSKAMYNLSFASSAITLVDHSAPVAVENVKLSVQGDKNKYSDIKISFDVKNGQNVTEYRVFMLPKDAADGFKESNAMNNDNSTRIYQNGLSNVSQDLSIELDAFGNPLTSSTEYVAKVLAVVNGNYILSNSSINSVQLLAKPDNINVEPSQDTPINQ
;
A
#
# COMPACT_ATOMS: atom_id res chain seq x y z
N MET A 1 81.86 58.95 -2.07
CA MET A 1 80.50 59.35 -2.48
C MET A 1 80.09 58.37 -3.56
N LYS A 2 79.24 57.40 -3.21
CA LYS A 2 77.88 57.60 -2.74
C LYS A 2 76.98 57.97 -3.92
N LYS A 3 76.16 56.99 -4.28
CA LYS A 3 74.69 57.11 -4.30
C LYS A 3 74.05 58.10 -5.28
N ILE A 4 74.73 58.58 -6.30
CA ILE A 4 74.07 59.47 -7.29
C ILE A 4 73.94 58.85 -8.68
N TRP A 5 74.82 57.93 -9.08
CA TRP A 5 74.79 57.43 -10.48
C TRP A 5 73.95 56.17 -10.71
N THR A 6 73.54 55.44 -9.68
CA THR A 6 72.66 54.27 -9.82
C THR A 6 71.16 54.63 -9.85
N LEU A 7 70.78 55.83 -9.38
CA LEU A 7 69.37 56.28 -9.40
C LEU A 7 68.92 56.85 -10.75
N PHE A 8 69.84 57.37 -11.57
CA PHE A 8 69.46 57.93 -12.88
C PHE A 8 69.17 56.86 -13.95
N PHE A 9 69.77 55.66 -13.85
CA PHE A 9 69.50 54.57 -14.79
C PHE A 9 68.28 53.70 -14.46
N ALA A 10 67.78 53.73 -13.22
CA ALA A 10 66.55 53.02 -12.84
C ALA A 10 65.27 53.84 -13.10
N ALA A 11 65.35 55.18 -13.06
CA ALA A 11 64.20 56.06 -13.30
C ALA A 11 63.81 56.17 -14.80
N MET A 12 64.72 55.80 -15.71
CA MET A 12 64.47 55.85 -17.16
C MET A 12 63.75 54.60 -17.71
N LEU A 13 63.43 53.62 -16.84
CA LEU A 13 62.75 52.38 -17.23
C LEU A 13 61.27 52.27 -16.78
N ILE A 14 60.72 53.24 -16.04
CA ILE A 14 59.39 53.13 -15.41
C ILE A 14 58.31 54.05 -16.03
N VAL A 15 58.67 54.96 -16.96
CA VAL A 15 57.74 56.04 -17.36
C VAL A 15 56.91 55.83 -18.65
N PRO A 16 57.08 54.82 -19.55
CA PRO A 16 56.10 54.63 -20.63
C PRO A 16 54.79 53.93 -20.21
N LEU A 17 54.58 53.59 -18.93
CA LEU A 17 53.41 52.82 -18.46
C LEU A 17 52.10 53.63 -18.31
N LEU A 18 51.99 54.87 -18.82
CA LEU A 18 50.82 55.72 -18.56
C LEU A 18 50.19 56.42 -19.77
N LEU A 19 50.50 56.01 -21.01
CA LEU A 19 49.83 56.57 -22.19
C LEU A 19 49.48 55.46 -23.20
N GLN A 20 48.32 54.83 -23.03
CA GLN A 20 47.68 54.01 -24.08
C GLN A 20 46.75 54.90 -24.93
N PRO A 21 46.86 54.88 -26.27
CA PRO A 21 45.84 55.47 -27.15
C PRO A 21 44.59 54.59 -27.19
N ALA A 22 43.41 55.20 -27.01
CA ALA A 22 42.12 54.56 -27.11
C ALA A 22 41.91 53.96 -28.51
N THR A 23 41.65 52.64 -28.57
CA THR A 23 41.27 51.96 -29.80
C THR A 23 39.77 52.17 -30.05
N ALA A 24 39.44 52.74 -31.21
CA ALA A 24 38.06 52.79 -31.69
C ALA A 24 37.57 51.36 -31.99
N GLN A 25 36.52 50.92 -31.31
CA GLN A 25 35.88 49.62 -31.53
C GLN A 25 35.20 49.60 -32.90
N ALA A 26 35.67 48.76 -33.83
CA ALA A 26 34.98 48.52 -35.10
C ALA A 26 33.64 47.79 -34.85
N ALA A 27 32.55 48.27 -35.47
CA ALA A 27 31.24 47.62 -35.37
C ALA A 27 31.27 46.21 -35.96
N LYS A 28 30.63 45.25 -35.27
CA LYS A 28 30.56 43.83 -35.66
C LYS A 28 29.84 43.69 -37.02
N ALA A 29 30.45 42.95 -37.96
CA ALA A 29 29.93 42.79 -39.31
C ALA A 29 28.66 41.91 -39.33
N ILE A 30 27.68 42.30 -40.15
CA ILE A 30 26.41 41.58 -40.29
C ILE A 30 26.58 40.37 -41.21
N THR A 31 26.10 39.20 -40.79
CA THR A 31 26.21 37.94 -41.53
C THR A 31 24.84 37.40 -41.95
N ILE A 32 24.81 36.57 -43.01
CA ILE A 32 23.60 35.90 -43.47
C ILE A 32 23.81 34.39 -43.37
N THR A 33 22.79 33.67 -42.89
CA THR A 33 22.72 32.20 -42.96
C THR A 33 21.46 31.79 -43.70
N VAL A 34 21.58 30.82 -44.61
CA VAL A 34 20.47 30.19 -45.33
C VAL A 34 20.51 28.71 -45.00
N ASP A 35 19.42 28.18 -44.44
CA ASP A 35 19.31 26.76 -44.01
C ASP A 35 20.48 26.28 -43.15
N GLY A 36 20.92 27.14 -42.22
CA GLY A 36 22.03 26.85 -41.29
C GLY A 36 23.44 27.01 -41.88
N VAL A 37 23.58 27.31 -43.18
CA VAL A 37 24.88 27.56 -43.83
C VAL A 37 25.11 29.06 -44.03
N GLN A 38 26.27 29.55 -43.63
CA GLN A 38 26.62 30.96 -43.82
C GLN A 38 26.82 31.31 -45.29
N LEU A 39 26.00 32.22 -45.81
CA LEU A 39 26.09 32.71 -47.18
C LEU A 39 27.15 33.82 -47.25
N LYS A 40 28.22 33.55 -47.99
CA LYS A 40 29.23 34.59 -48.30
C LYS A 40 28.74 35.42 -49.47
N THR A 41 28.64 36.73 -49.26
CA THR A 41 28.25 37.69 -50.29
C THR A 41 29.42 38.62 -50.60
N ASP A 42 29.56 39.01 -51.86
CA ASP A 42 30.58 39.93 -52.33
C ASP A 42 30.35 41.37 -51.82
N GLN A 43 29.08 41.76 -51.67
CA GLN A 43 28.64 42.92 -50.92
C GLN A 43 28.01 42.46 -49.60
N PRO A 44 28.60 42.78 -48.43
CA PRO A 44 28.02 42.41 -47.15
C PRO A 44 26.71 43.17 -46.89
N PRO A 45 25.81 42.61 -46.06
CA PRO A 45 24.67 43.33 -45.51
C PRO A 45 25.07 44.64 -44.84
N ALA A 46 24.17 45.62 -44.87
CA ALA A 46 24.43 46.93 -44.28
C ALA A 46 23.20 47.46 -43.54
N MET A 47 23.41 48.13 -42.40
CA MET A 47 22.36 48.89 -41.72
C MET A 47 22.22 50.26 -42.35
N ILE A 48 21.06 50.55 -42.94
CA ILE A 48 20.76 51.85 -43.57
C ILE A 48 19.41 52.34 -43.05
N GLN A 49 19.37 53.56 -42.50
CA GLN A 49 18.18 54.16 -41.90
C GLN A 49 17.48 53.27 -40.85
N GLY A 50 18.28 52.53 -40.05
CA GLY A 50 17.76 51.64 -39.01
C GLY A 50 17.12 50.35 -39.53
N ARG A 51 17.38 49.95 -40.79
CA ARG A 51 16.95 48.68 -41.38
C ARG A 51 18.14 47.91 -41.94
N VAL A 52 18.13 46.58 -41.76
CA VAL A 52 19.12 45.70 -42.37
C VAL A 52 18.80 45.55 -43.85
N MET A 53 19.75 45.95 -44.68
CA MET A 53 19.68 45.88 -46.14
C MET A 53 20.53 44.72 -46.63
N LEU A 54 19.95 43.88 -47.47
CA LEU A 54 20.53 42.63 -47.93
C LEU A 54 20.72 42.60 -49.45
N PRO A 55 21.80 41.98 -49.96
CA PRO A 55 22.04 41.85 -51.40
C PRO A 55 21.00 40.92 -52.02
N LEU A 56 20.06 41.49 -52.76
CA LEU A 56 18.88 40.77 -53.27
C LEU A 56 19.27 39.55 -54.11
N ARG A 57 20.16 39.74 -55.09
CA ARG A 57 20.55 38.67 -56.02
C ARG A 57 21.16 37.49 -55.29
N ALA A 58 22.11 37.73 -54.39
CA ALA A 58 22.82 36.67 -53.69
C ALA A 58 21.86 35.80 -52.87
N ILE A 59 20.87 36.41 -52.22
CA ILE A 59 19.86 35.68 -51.44
C ILE A 59 18.88 34.94 -52.35
N PHE A 60 18.37 35.61 -53.38
CA PHE A 60 17.40 35.02 -54.30
C PHE A 60 18.01 33.82 -55.03
N GLU A 61 19.25 33.93 -55.52
CA GLU A 61 19.98 32.83 -56.15
C GLU A 61 20.32 31.71 -55.15
N ALA A 62 20.71 32.07 -53.91
CA ALA A 62 20.93 31.06 -52.85
C ALA A 62 19.64 30.28 -52.51
N LEU A 63 18.48 30.89 -52.69
CA LEU A 63 17.15 30.27 -52.53
C LEU A 63 16.60 29.68 -53.85
N GLY A 64 17.42 29.58 -54.90
CA GLY A 64 17.08 28.94 -56.17
C GLY A 64 16.31 29.81 -57.18
N ALA A 65 16.15 31.10 -56.93
CA ALA A 65 15.52 32.04 -57.86
C ALA A 65 16.52 32.60 -58.89
N SER A 66 16.06 32.86 -60.12
CA SER A 66 16.85 33.60 -61.11
C SER A 66 16.56 35.10 -61.01
N VAL A 67 17.58 35.95 -61.14
CA VAL A 67 17.43 37.41 -60.98
C VAL A 67 17.95 38.15 -62.20
N ASN A 68 17.01 38.66 -63.00
CA ASN A 68 17.32 39.52 -64.13
C ASN A 68 17.37 40.99 -63.71
N TRP A 69 18.33 41.74 -64.27
CA TRP A 69 18.47 43.17 -64.07
C TRP A 69 18.36 43.89 -65.41
N ASP A 70 17.32 44.70 -65.56
CA ASP A 70 17.19 45.63 -66.69
C ASP A 70 17.82 46.98 -66.31
N SER A 71 19.02 47.22 -66.85
CA SER A 71 19.79 48.44 -66.59
C SER A 71 19.15 49.70 -67.19
N LYS A 72 18.40 49.58 -68.31
CA LYS A 72 17.76 50.70 -68.99
C LYS A 72 16.57 51.22 -68.20
N ASN A 73 15.76 50.31 -67.66
CA ASN A 73 14.57 50.65 -66.87
C ASN A 73 14.81 50.69 -65.36
N GLN A 74 16.04 50.43 -64.93
CA GLN A 74 16.46 50.30 -63.52
C GLN A 74 15.51 49.40 -62.71
N THR A 75 15.20 48.23 -63.25
CA THR A 75 14.23 47.29 -62.69
C THR A 75 14.86 45.91 -62.52
N VAL A 76 14.75 45.36 -61.31
CA VAL A 76 15.10 43.97 -60.99
C VAL A 76 13.84 43.12 -61.10
N THR A 77 13.95 41.99 -61.81
CA THR A 77 12.91 40.97 -61.81
C THR A 77 13.48 39.64 -61.33
N GLY A 78 12.92 39.11 -60.25
CA GLY A 78 13.23 37.78 -59.73
C GLY A 78 12.16 36.77 -60.12
N TYR A 79 12.58 35.57 -60.52
CA TYR A 79 11.69 34.45 -60.86
C TYR A 79 12.06 33.24 -60.01
N LYS A 80 11.09 32.75 -59.24
CA LYS A 80 11.19 31.49 -58.50
C LYS A 80 9.89 30.73 -58.66
N GLU A 81 9.92 29.64 -59.43
CA GLU A 81 8.73 28.86 -59.77
C GLU A 81 7.62 29.78 -60.34
N ASP A 82 6.42 29.79 -59.74
CA ASP A 82 5.30 30.64 -60.16
C ASP A 82 5.33 32.06 -59.56
N THR A 83 6.38 32.41 -58.80
CA THR A 83 6.52 33.71 -58.15
C THR A 83 7.41 34.66 -58.96
N THR A 84 6.83 35.75 -59.44
CA THR A 84 7.52 36.86 -60.12
C THR A 84 7.54 38.09 -59.22
N VAL A 85 8.73 38.54 -58.88
CA VAL A 85 8.96 39.73 -58.06
C VAL A 85 9.55 40.82 -58.95
N VAL A 86 8.84 41.93 -59.14
CA VAL A 86 9.33 43.09 -59.91
C VAL A 86 9.57 44.27 -58.98
N LEU A 87 10.80 44.78 -58.99
CA LEU A 87 11.27 45.82 -58.10
C LEU A 87 12.01 46.90 -58.90
N LYS A 88 11.52 48.14 -58.83
CA LYS A 88 12.17 49.29 -59.46
C LYS A 88 13.05 50.04 -58.45
N MET A 89 14.25 50.43 -58.86
CA MET A 89 15.18 51.14 -57.98
C MET A 89 14.61 52.48 -57.50
N LYS A 90 14.95 52.85 -56.26
CA LYS A 90 14.47 54.07 -55.58
C LYS A 90 12.94 54.16 -55.39
N SER A 91 12.18 53.14 -55.78
CA SER A 91 10.77 53.01 -55.47
C SER A 91 10.60 52.39 -54.08
N LYS A 92 9.59 52.86 -53.32
CA LYS A 92 9.09 52.18 -52.13
C LYS A 92 8.05 51.12 -52.44
N VAL A 93 7.68 50.92 -53.70
CA VAL A 93 6.68 49.93 -54.12
C VAL A 93 7.32 48.91 -55.05
N ALA A 94 7.11 47.63 -54.74
CA ALA A 94 7.41 46.47 -55.57
C ALA A 94 6.11 45.75 -55.91
N THR A 95 6.16 44.78 -56.83
CA THR A 95 5.05 43.86 -57.08
C THR A 95 5.49 42.42 -56.96
N ILE A 96 4.65 41.58 -56.36
CA ILE A 96 4.82 40.12 -56.28
C ILE A 96 3.59 39.51 -56.95
N ASN A 97 3.80 38.75 -58.02
CA ASN A 97 2.72 38.18 -58.83
C ASN A 97 1.68 39.22 -59.27
N GLY A 98 2.14 40.43 -59.61
CA GLY A 98 1.30 41.55 -60.03
C GLY A 98 0.59 42.34 -58.92
N LYS A 99 0.68 41.91 -57.64
CA LYS A 99 0.13 42.64 -56.49
C LYS A 99 1.17 43.56 -55.86
N SER A 100 0.80 44.81 -55.57
CA SER A 100 1.71 45.81 -55.00
C SER A 100 2.03 45.57 -53.53
N VAL A 101 3.30 45.69 -53.18
CA VAL A 101 3.86 45.59 -51.82
C VAL A 101 4.77 46.78 -51.54
N THR A 102 4.63 47.37 -50.34
CA THR A 102 5.38 48.57 -49.94
C THR A 102 6.59 48.21 -49.08
N LEU A 103 7.75 48.76 -49.41
CA LEU A 103 9.01 48.59 -48.68
C LEU A 103 9.20 49.70 -47.64
N ASP A 104 9.64 49.32 -46.44
CA ASP A 104 10.03 50.24 -45.36
C ASP A 104 11.07 51.28 -45.81
N VAL A 105 12.10 50.81 -46.52
CA VAL A 105 13.18 51.61 -47.10
C VAL A 105 13.24 51.27 -48.59
N PRO A 106 13.34 52.26 -49.50
CA PRO A 106 13.39 51.98 -50.93
C PRO A 106 14.56 51.06 -51.28
N ALA A 107 14.38 50.22 -52.29
CA ALA A 107 15.50 49.47 -52.82
C ALA A 107 16.57 50.43 -53.37
N GLN A 108 17.84 50.15 -53.09
CA GLN A 108 18.95 51.02 -53.47
C GLN A 108 20.17 50.22 -53.92
N ILE A 109 20.99 50.81 -54.78
CA ILE A 109 22.24 50.19 -55.24
C ILE A 109 23.35 50.62 -54.30
N LEU A 110 24.02 49.64 -53.69
CA LEU A 110 25.24 49.87 -52.90
C LEU A 110 26.39 49.12 -53.58
N ARG A 111 27.43 49.86 -53.99
CA ARG A 111 28.63 49.32 -54.66
C ARG A 111 28.32 48.35 -55.81
N GLY A 112 27.31 48.68 -56.63
CA GLY A 112 26.92 47.88 -57.79
C GLY A 112 26.08 46.64 -57.47
N ARG A 113 25.54 46.50 -56.25
CA ARG A 113 24.59 45.46 -55.87
C ARG A 113 23.27 46.08 -55.39
N THR A 114 22.15 45.51 -55.82
CA THR A 114 20.82 45.92 -55.35
C THR A 114 20.60 45.41 -53.94
N MET A 115 20.32 46.33 -53.02
CA MET A 115 20.07 46.07 -51.61
C MET A 115 18.60 46.30 -51.29
N VAL A 116 17.98 45.36 -50.57
CA VAL A 116 16.58 45.44 -50.13
C VAL A 116 16.44 45.20 -48.62
N PRO A 117 15.40 45.74 -47.96
CA PRO A 117 15.17 45.48 -46.54
C PRO A 117 14.91 44.00 -46.28
N VAL A 118 15.41 43.48 -45.16
CA VAL A 118 15.24 42.07 -44.76
C VAL A 118 13.78 41.59 -44.78
N ARG A 119 12.83 42.43 -44.35
CA ARG A 119 11.39 42.11 -44.36
C ARG A 119 10.86 41.82 -45.76
N PHE A 120 11.32 42.60 -46.76
CA PHE A 120 10.89 42.40 -48.14
C PHE A 120 11.33 41.05 -48.68
N VAL A 121 12.48 40.50 -48.23
CA VAL A 121 12.94 39.17 -48.65
C VAL A 121 11.99 38.07 -48.16
N SER A 122 11.49 38.19 -46.93
CA SER A 122 10.49 37.26 -46.38
C SER A 122 9.18 37.32 -47.15
N GLU A 123 8.66 38.53 -47.40
CA GLU A 123 7.40 38.73 -48.13
C GLU A 123 7.50 38.34 -49.62
N ALA A 124 8.64 38.58 -50.26
CA ALA A 124 8.83 38.36 -51.69
C ALA A 124 8.87 36.88 -52.10
N LEU A 125 9.38 36.01 -51.22
CA LEU A 125 9.57 34.59 -51.52
C LEU A 125 8.84 33.66 -50.54
N GLY A 126 8.07 34.21 -49.59
CA GLY A 126 7.29 33.46 -48.61
C GLY A 126 8.15 32.59 -47.69
N GLN A 127 9.34 33.06 -47.31
CA GLN A 127 10.28 32.31 -46.46
C GLN A 127 10.38 32.94 -45.08
N ASP A 128 10.65 32.13 -44.06
CA ASP A 128 10.81 32.61 -42.68
C ASP A 128 12.19 33.27 -42.51
N VAL A 129 12.20 34.58 -42.24
CA VAL A 129 13.43 35.37 -42.11
C VAL A 129 13.47 36.06 -40.75
N ASP A 130 14.49 35.74 -39.97
CA ASP A 130 14.73 36.32 -38.65
C ASP A 130 15.98 37.21 -38.62
N TRP A 131 15.92 38.30 -37.86
CA TRP A 131 17.06 39.19 -37.62
C TRP A 131 17.47 39.14 -36.15
N ASN A 132 18.64 38.56 -35.88
CA ASN A 132 19.22 38.55 -34.55
C ASN A 132 20.15 39.76 -34.35
N SER A 133 19.65 40.76 -33.64
CA SER A 133 20.37 42.01 -33.36
C SER A 133 21.59 41.84 -32.45
N VAL A 134 21.60 40.84 -31.57
CA VAL A 134 22.74 40.57 -30.65
C VAL A 134 23.90 39.95 -31.42
N ASN A 135 23.60 38.97 -32.27
CA ASN A 135 24.61 38.26 -33.06
C ASN A 135 24.99 38.97 -34.35
N GLN A 136 24.20 39.97 -34.75
CA GLN A 136 24.29 40.64 -36.05
C GLN A 136 24.15 39.63 -37.20
N THR A 137 23.16 38.73 -37.12
CA THR A 137 22.95 37.66 -38.10
C THR A 137 21.52 37.64 -38.61
N VAL A 138 21.35 37.63 -39.93
CA VAL A 138 20.07 37.33 -40.58
C VAL A 138 20.03 35.83 -40.86
N THR A 139 18.97 35.17 -40.43
CA THR A 139 18.72 33.75 -40.70
C THR A 139 17.54 33.62 -41.64
N ILE A 140 17.72 32.88 -42.73
CA ILE A 140 16.68 32.57 -43.70
C ILE A 140 16.49 31.06 -43.68
N GLN A 141 15.29 30.63 -43.33
CA GLN A 141 14.89 29.23 -43.37
C GLN A 141 14.06 29.02 -44.64
N SER A 142 14.48 28.10 -45.50
CA SER A 142 13.66 27.76 -46.65
C SER A 142 12.57 26.76 -46.25
N ASP A 143 11.31 27.09 -46.55
CA ASP A 143 10.18 26.16 -46.45
C ASP A 143 10.37 25.10 -47.54
N THR A 144 11.05 24.03 -47.19
CA THR A 144 11.03 22.79 -47.97
C THR A 144 9.60 22.26 -47.94
N PRO A 145 8.92 22.08 -49.09
CA PRO A 145 7.60 21.46 -49.09
C PRO A 145 7.76 20.01 -48.65
N SER A 146 7.42 19.74 -47.40
CA SER A 146 7.07 18.40 -46.94
C SER A 146 5.60 18.15 -47.29
N ASN A 147 5.32 18.01 -48.59
CA ASN A 147 4.10 17.36 -49.08
C ASN A 147 4.49 16.28 -50.09
N PRO A 148 4.25 14.99 -49.81
CA PRO A 148 4.43 13.92 -50.77
C PRO A 148 3.26 13.90 -51.75
N ASN A 149 3.21 14.89 -52.64
CA ASN A 149 2.70 14.67 -53.99
C ASN A 149 3.47 15.58 -54.95
N ILE A 150 4.59 15.00 -55.44
CA ILE A 150 5.39 15.32 -56.65
C ILE A 150 6.84 15.80 -56.34
N PRO A 151 7.88 15.22 -56.99
CA PRO A 151 9.24 15.07 -56.46
C PRO A 151 10.20 16.22 -56.79
N GLY A 152 11.00 16.62 -55.81
CA GLY A 152 12.19 17.46 -55.98
C GLY A 152 13.49 16.64 -56.09
N ASN A 153 14.37 17.08 -57.01
CA ASN A 153 15.82 16.85 -57.10
C ASN A 153 16.37 15.46 -56.69
N ILE A 154 16.49 14.56 -57.66
CA ILE A 154 17.08 13.23 -57.46
C ILE A 154 18.61 13.35 -57.34
N SER A 155 19.14 13.12 -56.14
CA SER A 155 20.58 13.01 -55.89
C SER A 155 21.07 11.60 -56.21
N ILE A 156 22.22 11.48 -56.91
CA ILE A 156 22.79 10.19 -57.26
C ILE A 156 23.38 9.53 -55.99
N ALA A 157 22.99 8.30 -55.72
CA ALA A 157 23.61 7.47 -54.69
C ALA A 157 24.98 6.93 -55.15
N PRO A 158 26.01 6.88 -54.29
CA PRO A 158 27.30 6.30 -54.65
C PRO A 158 27.19 4.79 -54.91
N ALA A 159 28.09 4.28 -55.76
CA ALA A 159 28.37 2.85 -55.79
C ALA A 159 28.84 2.39 -54.40
N SER A 160 28.42 1.21 -53.97
CA SER A 160 28.66 0.69 -52.62
C SER A 160 29.37 -0.67 -52.65
N HIS A 161 29.81 -1.17 -51.50
CA HIS A 161 30.48 -2.47 -51.38
C HIS A 161 31.70 -2.64 -52.32
N VAL A 162 32.49 -1.57 -52.44
CA VAL A 162 33.72 -1.61 -53.26
C VAL A 162 34.73 -2.53 -52.58
N SER A 163 35.13 -3.57 -53.27
CA SER A 163 36.09 -4.56 -52.82
C SER A 163 37.08 -4.87 -53.93
N VAL A 164 38.27 -5.30 -53.53
CA VAL A 164 39.36 -5.63 -54.43
C VAL A 164 39.93 -6.98 -54.00
N ARG A 165 40.30 -7.83 -54.96
CA ARG A 165 40.95 -9.11 -54.72
C ARG A 165 42.17 -9.26 -55.62
N ASP A 166 43.19 -9.91 -55.08
CA ASP A 166 44.34 -10.37 -55.83
C ASP A 166 44.00 -11.76 -56.41
N VAL A 167 43.85 -11.85 -57.72
CA VAL A 167 43.29 -13.04 -58.41
C VAL A 167 44.27 -13.74 -59.33
N ASN A 168 45.42 -13.13 -59.64
CA ASN A 168 46.47 -13.69 -60.48
C ASN A 168 47.84 -13.43 -59.84
N ASP A 169 48.93 -13.81 -60.51
CA ASP A 169 50.29 -13.69 -60.00
C ASP A 169 51.22 -13.22 -61.15
N GLN A 170 50.87 -12.08 -61.74
CA GLN A 170 51.54 -11.47 -62.90
C GLN A 170 52.40 -10.25 -62.52
N GLY A 171 52.21 -9.73 -61.31
CA GLY A 171 52.85 -8.56 -60.72
C GLY A 171 52.36 -7.20 -61.22
N ASP A 172 51.21 -7.15 -61.90
CA ASP A 172 50.68 -5.96 -62.56
C ASP A 172 49.16 -5.80 -62.38
N GLY A 173 48.54 -4.84 -63.08
CA GLY A 173 47.10 -4.59 -62.97
C GLY A 173 46.21 -5.80 -63.23
N ARG A 174 46.66 -6.84 -63.96
CA ARG A 174 45.87 -8.07 -64.21
C ARG A 174 45.61 -8.90 -62.96
N ASP A 175 46.33 -8.63 -61.89
CA ASP A 175 46.15 -9.29 -60.61
C ASP A 175 44.98 -8.68 -59.82
N MET A 176 44.53 -7.47 -60.19
CA MET A 176 43.52 -6.74 -59.46
C MET A 176 42.11 -6.94 -60.03
N GLU A 177 41.27 -7.70 -59.32
CA GLU A 177 39.83 -7.80 -59.56
C GLU A 177 39.07 -6.82 -58.67
N VAL A 178 38.30 -5.90 -59.26
CA VAL A 178 37.50 -4.90 -58.57
C VAL A 178 36.03 -5.27 -58.64
N SER A 179 35.36 -5.36 -57.49
CA SER A 179 33.91 -5.61 -57.40
C SER A 179 33.19 -4.49 -56.65
N PHE A 180 32.03 -4.07 -57.16
CA PHE A 180 31.17 -3.08 -56.49
C PHE A 180 29.69 -3.27 -56.81
N SER A 181 28.84 -2.84 -55.88
CA SER A 181 27.40 -2.72 -56.09
C SER A 181 27.08 -1.44 -56.85
N ARG A 182 26.23 -1.55 -57.88
CA ARG A 182 25.77 -0.41 -58.67
C ARG A 182 25.08 0.63 -57.78
N SER A 183 25.05 1.88 -58.23
CA SER A 183 24.24 2.93 -57.61
C SER A 183 22.76 2.50 -57.56
N SER A 184 22.08 2.76 -56.45
CA SER A 184 20.63 2.55 -56.36
C SER A 184 19.84 3.46 -57.30
N THR A 185 20.45 4.59 -57.69
CA THR A 185 19.91 5.59 -58.61
C THR A 185 20.66 5.57 -59.95
N GLU A 186 21.13 4.39 -60.39
CA GLU A 186 21.97 4.24 -61.59
C GLU A 186 21.30 4.74 -62.88
N SER A 187 19.97 4.85 -62.93
CA SER A 187 19.25 5.49 -64.04
C SER A 187 19.67 6.94 -64.31
N TYR A 188 20.29 7.59 -63.32
CA TYR A 188 20.82 8.96 -63.40
C TYR A 188 22.36 8.99 -63.52
N VAL A 189 23.01 7.83 -63.57
CA VAL A 189 24.45 7.66 -63.78
C VAL A 189 24.72 7.43 -65.26
N ASP A 190 25.66 8.17 -65.82
CA ASP A 190 26.13 8.00 -67.21
C ASP A 190 27.10 6.82 -67.31
N HIS A 191 28.14 6.80 -66.48
CA HIS A 191 29.10 5.70 -66.34
C HIS A 191 29.79 5.75 -64.98
N TYR A 192 30.50 4.68 -64.63
CA TYR A 192 31.42 4.65 -63.50
C TYR A 192 32.87 4.81 -63.94
N ARG A 193 33.69 5.35 -63.04
CA ARG A 193 35.15 5.36 -63.18
C ARG A 193 35.76 4.67 -61.97
N ILE A 194 36.54 3.61 -62.23
CA ILE A 194 37.35 2.93 -61.21
C ILE A 194 38.62 3.73 -60.99
N MET A 195 38.77 4.26 -59.80
CA MET A 195 39.91 5.05 -59.35
C MET A 195 40.78 4.20 -58.42
N VAL A 196 41.94 3.77 -58.90
CA VAL A 196 42.94 3.07 -58.08
C VAL A 196 43.83 4.12 -57.44
N VAL A 197 43.92 4.12 -56.11
CA VAL A 197 44.60 5.16 -55.33
C VAL A 197 45.61 4.49 -54.42
N LYS A 198 46.87 4.98 -54.41
CA LYS A 198 47.85 4.53 -53.42
C LYS A 198 47.28 4.74 -52.01
N ALA A 199 47.35 3.73 -51.15
CA ALA A 199 46.66 3.75 -49.85
C ALA A 199 47.12 4.88 -48.90
N SER A 200 48.30 5.45 -49.16
CA SER A 200 48.86 6.60 -48.42
C SER A 200 48.28 7.97 -48.85
N LYS A 201 47.50 8.03 -49.94
CA LYS A 201 47.03 9.29 -50.54
C LYS A 201 45.60 9.63 -50.14
N SER A 202 45.39 10.87 -49.69
CA SER A 202 44.04 11.42 -49.48
C SER A 202 43.35 11.70 -50.82
N PHE A 203 42.10 11.26 -50.97
CA PHE A 203 41.38 11.35 -52.23
C PHE A 203 39.87 11.55 -52.00
N ASN A 204 39.34 12.66 -52.51
CA ASN A 204 37.94 13.07 -52.35
C ASN A 204 37.26 13.33 -53.71
N LEU A 205 35.97 13.68 -53.70
CA LEU A 205 35.20 13.92 -54.92
C LEU A 205 35.81 15.02 -55.82
N ALA A 206 36.29 16.12 -55.23
CA ALA A 206 36.92 17.21 -55.98
C ALA A 206 38.23 16.77 -56.66
N SER A 207 39.00 15.89 -56.03
CA SER A 207 40.18 15.26 -56.64
C SER A 207 39.79 14.28 -57.73
N ALA A 208 38.76 13.46 -57.52
CA ALA A 208 38.28 12.45 -58.47
C ALA A 208 37.80 13.06 -59.79
N LEU A 209 37.14 14.23 -59.74
CA LEU A 209 36.67 14.95 -60.92
C LEU A 209 37.81 15.53 -61.79
N LYS A 210 39.02 15.65 -61.25
CA LYS A 210 40.19 16.21 -61.93
C LYS A 210 41.16 15.16 -62.52
N VAL A 211 40.90 13.86 -62.29
CA VAL A 211 41.79 12.79 -62.77
C VAL A 211 41.74 12.70 -64.29
N SER A 212 42.92 12.54 -64.92
CA SER A 212 43.06 12.37 -66.38
C SER A 212 42.33 11.10 -66.87
N PRO A 213 41.67 11.12 -68.05
CA PRO A 213 41.04 9.94 -68.64
C PRO A 213 41.92 8.71 -68.84
N SER A 214 43.24 8.90 -68.95
CA SER A 214 44.22 7.80 -69.05
C SER A 214 44.50 7.07 -67.73
N ASN A 215 44.03 7.63 -66.60
CA ASN A 215 44.43 7.24 -65.24
C ASN A 215 43.26 6.64 -64.43
N TYR A 216 42.23 6.15 -65.12
CA TYR A 216 41.12 5.39 -64.52
C TYR A 216 40.55 4.40 -65.53
N THR A 217 39.81 3.40 -65.04
CA THR A 217 39.08 2.46 -65.91
C THR A 217 37.60 2.84 -65.96
N VAL A 218 37.06 3.05 -67.16
CA VAL A 218 35.63 3.35 -67.36
C VAL A 218 34.82 2.05 -67.36
N VAL A 219 33.69 2.06 -66.65
CA VAL A 219 32.74 0.95 -66.62
C VAL A 219 31.36 1.50 -66.95
N THR A 220 30.75 0.96 -68.00
CA THR A 220 29.37 1.31 -68.38
C THR A 220 28.38 0.82 -67.32
N THR A 221 27.23 1.49 -67.23
CA THR A 221 26.13 1.07 -66.37
C THR A 221 25.56 -0.29 -66.82
N SER A 222 25.00 -1.06 -65.88
CA SER A 222 24.45 -2.40 -66.13
C SER A 222 23.37 -2.71 -65.11
N SER A 223 22.39 -3.55 -65.46
CA SER A 223 21.34 -3.97 -64.51
C SER A 223 21.86 -4.76 -63.30
N SER A 224 23.12 -5.21 -63.32
CA SER A 224 23.77 -6.01 -62.27
C SER A 224 24.93 -5.27 -61.59
N ASN A 225 25.33 -5.76 -60.39
CA ASN A 225 26.61 -5.42 -59.77
C ASN A 225 27.78 -5.72 -60.72
N ARG A 226 28.92 -5.07 -60.50
CA ARG A 226 30.06 -5.10 -61.41
C ARG A 226 31.24 -5.80 -60.76
N THR A 227 31.89 -6.66 -61.52
CA THR A 227 33.19 -7.28 -61.22
C THR A 227 34.07 -7.11 -62.46
N ILE A 228 35.23 -6.50 -62.29
CA ILE A 228 36.10 -6.05 -63.39
C ILE A 228 37.54 -6.45 -63.07
N ASN A 229 38.15 -7.23 -63.95
CA ASN A 229 39.59 -7.45 -63.93
C ASN A 229 40.27 -6.27 -64.62
N LEU A 230 41.24 -5.66 -63.94
CA LEU A 230 42.04 -4.61 -64.55
C LEU A 230 43.02 -5.23 -65.56
N SER A 231 43.61 -4.36 -66.38
CA SER A 231 44.53 -4.77 -67.45
C SER A 231 45.98 -4.50 -67.04
N GLN A 232 46.93 -5.07 -67.78
CA GLN A 232 48.36 -4.75 -67.61
C GLN A 232 48.66 -3.26 -67.79
N ASN A 233 47.81 -2.54 -68.54
CA ASN A 233 47.98 -1.12 -68.83
C ASN A 233 47.26 -0.21 -67.82
N SER A 234 46.57 -0.79 -66.84
CA SER A 234 45.82 0.00 -65.85
C SER A 234 46.77 0.78 -64.95
N ARG A 235 46.42 2.04 -64.72
CA ARG A 235 47.20 3.01 -63.95
C ARG A 235 46.43 3.46 -62.72
N ASP A 236 47.16 3.90 -61.71
CA ASP A 236 46.58 4.60 -60.58
C ASP A 236 46.25 6.06 -60.93
N VAL A 237 45.58 6.77 -60.01
CA VAL A 237 45.14 8.16 -60.22
C VAL A 237 46.29 9.17 -60.41
N ASP A 238 47.54 8.80 -60.10
CA ASP A 238 48.74 9.60 -60.36
C ASP A 238 49.30 9.34 -61.76
N GLY A 239 48.89 8.24 -62.41
CA GLY A 239 49.34 7.82 -63.73
C GLY A 239 50.43 6.74 -63.70
N ASP A 240 50.80 6.22 -62.52
CA ASP A 240 51.76 5.13 -62.40
C ASP A 240 51.09 3.78 -62.70
N TYR A 241 51.84 2.83 -63.28
CA TYR A 241 51.35 1.47 -63.42
C TYR A 241 51.09 0.82 -62.05
N ILE A 242 50.06 -0.01 -61.99
CA ILE A 242 49.77 -0.85 -60.82
C ILE A 242 50.85 -1.93 -60.73
N ARG A 243 51.43 -2.13 -59.54
CA ARG A 243 52.58 -3.02 -59.31
C ARG A 243 52.53 -3.70 -57.93
N ASN A 244 53.30 -4.77 -57.78
CA ASN A 244 53.51 -5.44 -56.50
C ASN A 244 54.12 -4.55 -55.41
N ASP A 245 53.91 -4.97 -54.16
CA ASP A 245 54.42 -4.32 -52.94
C ASP A 245 53.97 -2.88 -52.72
N GLN A 246 53.14 -2.34 -53.62
CA GLN A 246 52.50 -1.05 -53.46
C GLN A 246 51.08 -1.26 -52.91
N PRO A 247 50.75 -0.71 -51.73
CA PRO A 247 49.39 -0.77 -51.24
C PRO A 247 48.48 0.22 -51.97
N TYR A 248 47.31 -0.25 -52.37
CA TYR A 248 46.25 0.49 -53.04
C TYR A 248 44.91 0.38 -52.29
N VAL A 249 44.04 1.35 -52.56
CA VAL A 249 42.60 1.32 -52.29
C VAL A 249 41.88 1.72 -53.57
N VAL A 250 40.67 1.22 -53.78
CA VAL A 250 39.86 1.54 -54.95
C VAL A 250 38.64 2.35 -54.54
N ARG A 251 38.31 3.37 -55.33
CA ARG A 251 37.07 4.14 -55.24
C ARG A 251 36.37 4.18 -56.59
N ILE A 252 35.05 4.29 -56.56
CA ILE A 252 34.21 4.33 -57.74
C ILE A 252 33.54 5.69 -57.82
N LEU A 253 33.81 6.45 -58.88
CA LEU A 253 33.09 7.69 -59.17
C LEU A 253 31.89 7.36 -60.06
N ALA A 254 30.68 7.57 -59.55
CA ALA A 254 29.46 7.52 -60.35
C ALA A 254 29.25 8.89 -61.01
N VAL A 255 29.41 8.94 -62.33
CA VAL A 255 29.32 10.19 -63.10
C VAL A 255 27.86 10.47 -63.44
N GLY A 256 27.34 11.62 -63.05
CA GLY A 256 25.94 11.97 -63.26
C GLY A 256 25.59 12.32 -64.71
N LYS A 257 24.36 12.00 -65.10
CA LYS A 257 23.82 12.29 -66.44
C LYS A 257 23.31 13.73 -66.52
N GLY A 258 23.80 14.53 -67.45
CA GLY A 258 23.33 15.92 -67.63
C GLY A 258 23.60 16.79 -66.40
N SER A 259 22.54 17.32 -65.76
CA SER A 259 22.62 18.23 -64.61
C SER A 259 22.76 17.55 -63.25
N TYR A 260 22.74 16.21 -63.19
CA TYR A 260 22.92 15.48 -61.93
C TYR A 260 24.37 15.50 -61.46
N SER A 261 24.59 15.78 -60.18
CA SER A 261 25.93 15.84 -59.60
C SER A 261 26.56 14.44 -59.49
N SER A 262 27.84 14.33 -59.84
CA SER A 262 28.61 13.09 -59.68
C SER A 262 28.92 12.83 -58.21
N VAL A 263 29.02 11.55 -57.81
CA VAL A 263 29.26 11.15 -56.43
C VAL A 263 30.34 10.08 -56.34
N LEU A 264 31.19 10.15 -55.31
CA LEU A 264 32.30 9.23 -55.10
C LEU A 264 31.97 8.22 -54.00
N SER A 265 32.26 6.94 -54.23
CA SER A 265 32.11 5.90 -53.22
C SER A 265 33.05 6.08 -52.03
N THR A 266 32.77 5.33 -50.96
CA THR A 266 33.79 4.99 -49.95
C THR A 266 34.92 4.16 -50.59
N SER A 267 36.10 4.17 -49.97
CA SER A 267 37.22 3.33 -50.40
C SER A 267 36.98 1.86 -50.09
N SER A 268 37.50 0.99 -50.94
CA SER A 268 37.70 -0.42 -50.61
C SER A 268 38.64 -0.58 -49.41
N PRO A 269 38.69 -1.78 -48.82
CA PRO A 269 39.81 -2.18 -47.98
C PRO A 269 41.15 -2.03 -48.73
N LYS A 270 42.22 -1.80 -47.97
CA LYS A 270 43.60 -1.72 -48.46
C LYS A 270 44.03 -3.09 -49.00
N MET A 271 44.67 -3.09 -50.16
CA MET A 271 45.23 -4.28 -50.82
C MET A 271 46.65 -4.03 -51.30
N THR A 272 47.51 -5.04 -51.21
CA THR A 272 48.85 -5.05 -51.82
C THR A 272 48.94 -6.30 -52.69
N LEU A 273 49.39 -6.16 -53.93
CA LEU A 273 49.62 -7.29 -54.84
C LEU A 273 50.93 -8.01 -54.46
N THR A 274 50.95 -9.34 -54.50
CA THR A 274 52.11 -10.17 -54.09
C THR A 274 52.40 -11.31 -55.06
N ASN A 275 53.67 -11.51 -55.43
CA ASN A 275 54.07 -12.69 -56.22
C ASN A 275 54.45 -13.89 -55.33
N LEU A 276 53.94 -15.09 -55.64
CA LEU A 276 54.18 -16.32 -54.86
C LEU A 276 55.30 -17.20 -55.44
N SER A 277 56.28 -17.58 -54.62
CA SER A 277 57.36 -18.51 -54.99
C SER A 277 56.98 -20.00 -54.83
N SER A 278 55.94 -20.31 -54.04
CA SER A 278 55.39 -21.65 -53.85
C SER A 278 53.91 -21.58 -53.45
N VAL A 279 53.16 -22.67 -53.68
CA VAL A 279 51.76 -22.75 -53.27
C VAL A 279 51.63 -22.78 -51.75
N THR A 280 50.47 -22.42 -51.22
CA THR A 280 50.22 -22.46 -49.78
C THR A 280 50.05 -23.89 -49.27
N GLU A 281 50.62 -24.22 -48.12
CA GLU A 281 50.42 -25.52 -47.46
C GLU A 281 49.00 -25.66 -46.90
N VAL A 282 48.51 -26.90 -46.83
CA VAL A 282 47.28 -27.20 -46.07
C VAL A 282 47.56 -27.08 -44.57
N THR A 283 46.51 -26.82 -43.79
CA THR A 283 46.58 -26.71 -42.33
C THR A 283 45.69 -27.75 -41.65
N ASN A 284 45.76 -27.87 -40.32
CA ASN A 284 44.90 -28.78 -39.53
C ASN A 284 44.95 -30.25 -39.97
N VAL A 285 46.12 -30.75 -40.36
CA VAL A 285 46.28 -32.17 -40.74
C VAL A 285 46.05 -33.04 -39.51
N LYS A 286 45.06 -33.92 -39.58
CA LYS A 286 44.72 -34.90 -38.55
C LYS A 286 44.62 -36.28 -39.18
N ILE A 287 45.10 -37.28 -38.45
CA ILE A 287 44.97 -38.69 -38.79
C ILE A 287 44.13 -39.35 -37.70
N ASN A 288 43.14 -40.14 -38.10
CA ASN A 288 42.23 -40.84 -37.21
C ASN A 288 42.12 -42.31 -37.59
N ASP A 289 41.95 -43.15 -36.58
CA ASP A 289 41.51 -44.54 -36.72
C ASP A 289 39.97 -44.55 -36.77
N ILE A 290 39.36 -45.03 -37.86
CA ILE A 290 37.93 -44.92 -38.15
C ILE A 290 37.22 -46.25 -38.42
N ASN A 291 37.96 -47.35 -38.59
CA ASN A 291 37.40 -48.68 -38.87
C ASN A 291 38.28 -49.76 -38.20
N ASP A 292 37.80 -51.01 -38.20
CA ASP A 292 38.49 -52.13 -37.54
C ASP A 292 38.84 -53.28 -38.53
N PHE A 293 39.31 -52.95 -39.74
CA PHE A 293 39.72 -53.92 -40.77
C PHE A 293 41.14 -54.47 -40.57
N GLY A 294 41.96 -53.83 -39.72
CA GLY A 294 43.37 -54.13 -39.51
C GLY A 294 44.29 -53.69 -40.65
N ASP A 295 43.81 -52.84 -41.56
CA ASP A 295 44.50 -52.41 -42.78
C ASP A 295 44.33 -50.91 -43.07
N GLY A 296 44.78 -50.44 -44.23
CA GLY A 296 44.71 -49.03 -44.61
C GLY A 296 43.30 -48.40 -44.52
N ARG A 297 42.21 -49.18 -44.60
CA ARG A 297 40.84 -48.66 -44.48
C ARG A 297 40.51 -48.11 -43.09
N ASP A 298 41.32 -48.43 -42.11
CA ASP A 298 41.18 -47.92 -40.74
C ASP A 298 41.65 -46.47 -40.65
N VAL A 299 42.43 -45.99 -41.62
CA VAL A 299 42.97 -44.63 -41.59
C VAL A 299 42.10 -43.65 -42.37
N SER A 300 41.72 -42.57 -41.68
CA SER A 300 41.19 -41.36 -42.29
C SER A 300 42.07 -40.17 -42.00
N VAL A 301 42.43 -39.41 -43.03
CA VAL A 301 43.18 -38.16 -42.90
C VAL A 301 42.30 -36.98 -43.27
N SER A 302 42.23 -35.98 -42.39
CA SER A 302 41.53 -34.72 -42.67
C SER A 302 42.48 -33.53 -42.63
N PHE A 303 42.28 -32.53 -43.48
CA PHE A 303 43.06 -31.29 -43.51
C PHE A 303 42.26 -30.13 -44.09
N THR A 304 42.63 -28.89 -43.74
CA THR A 304 41.98 -27.65 -44.20
C THR A 304 42.71 -27.09 -45.42
N ARG A 305 41.95 -26.84 -46.50
CA ARG A 305 42.46 -26.20 -47.73
C ARG A 305 42.94 -24.76 -47.46
N PRO A 306 43.95 -24.26 -48.18
CA PRO A 306 44.30 -22.85 -48.16
C PRO A 306 43.13 -21.94 -48.57
N GLN A 307 43.17 -20.68 -48.10
CA GLN A 307 42.18 -19.66 -48.47
C GLN A 307 42.30 -19.25 -49.94
N ASN A 308 43.50 -19.32 -50.50
CA ASN A 308 43.75 -19.23 -51.94
C ASN A 308 44.46 -20.51 -52.39
N ASP A 309 43.75 -21.35 -53.14
CA ASP A 309 44.32 -22.56 -53.71
C ASP A 309 44.34 -22.54 -55.25
N ASN A 310 44.12 -21.39 -55.90
CA ASN A 310 43.99 -21.28 -57.36
C ASN A 310 45.18 -21.89 -58.11
N ASN A 311 46.37 -21.85 -57.52
CA ASN A 311 47.61 -22.41 -58.08
C ASN A 311 47.89 -23.86 -57.67
N ILE A 312 46.96 -24.54 -56.98
CA ILE A 312 47.07 -25.95 -56.56
C ILE A 312 46.34 -26.84 -57.58
N SER A 313 46.82 -28.05 -57.84
CA SER A 313 46.15 -29.05 -58.69
C SER A 313 45.38 -30.06 -57.84
N ASN A 314 46.06 -30.70 -56.89
CA ASN A 314 45.49 -31.67 -55.95
C ASN A 314 46.32 -31.71 -54.66
N TYR A 315 45.90 -32.55 -53.72
CA TYR A 315 46.64 -32.86 -52.50
C TYR A 315 47.13 -34.31 -52.53
N ARG A 316 48.33 -34.56 -51.99
CA ARG A 316 48.85 -35.93 -51.80
C ARG A 316 49.04 -36.19 -50.32
N VAL A 317 48.38 -37.22 -49.81
CA VAL A 317 48.42 -37.64 -48.39
C VAL A 317 49.43 -38.76 -48.24
N PHE A 318 50.45 -38.52 -47.45
CA PHE A 318 51.49 -39.49 -47.10
C PHE A 318 51.29 -39.98 -45.68
N ILE A 319 51.32 -41.30 -45.50
CA ILE A 319 51.32 -41.93 -44.17
C ILE A 319 52.75 -42.32 -43.85
N VAL A 320 53.31 -41.73 -42.80
CA VAL A 320 54.69 -41.93 -42.38
C VAL A 320 54.65 -42.64 -41.03
N LYS A 321 55.51 -43.64 -40.80
CA LYS A 321 55.70 -44.17 -39.45
C LYS A 321 56.15 -43.03 -38.55
N THR A 322 55.53 -42.85 -37.39
CA THR A 322 55.77 -41.67 -36.54
C THR A 322 57.24 -41.48 -36.19
N LYS A 323 58.00 -42.57 -36.02
CA LYS A 323 59.46 -42.53 -35.77
C LYS A 323 60.28 -41.92 -36.92
N ASP A 324 59.76 -41.93 -38.15
CA ASP A 324 60.44 -41.46 -39.36
C ASP A 324 59.92 -40.09 -39.82
N ALA A 325 58.86 -39.58 -39.17
CA ALA A 325 58.15 -38.36 -39.58
C ALA A 325 59.04 -37.10 -39.54
N SER A 326 59.99 -37.00 -38.60
CA SER A 326 60.91 -35.86 -38.50
C SER A 326 61.89 -35.75 -39.67
N ASN A 327 62.12 -36.84 -40.40
CA ASN A 327 63.05 -36.91 -41.54
C ASN A 327 62.32 -36.82 -42.89
N PHE A 328 60.99 -36.76 -42.90
CA PHE A 328 60.20 -36.67 -44.12
C PHE A 328 60.20 -35.25 -44.68
N SER A 329 60.75 -35.07 -45.88
CA SER A 329 61.01 -33.76 -46.48
C SER A 329 60.23 -33.52 -47.78
N LEU A 330 60.11 -32.25 -48.20
CA LEU A 330 59.49 -31.85 -49.47
C LEU A 330 60.15 -32.55 -50.68
N THR A 331 61.48 -32.68 -50.67
CA THR A 331 62.23 -33.41 -51.71
C THR A 331 61.82 -34.88 -51.77
N THR A 332 61.66 -35.52 -50.60
CA THR A 332 61.20 -36.92 -50.52
C THR A 332 59.78 -37.06 -51.04
N ALA A 333 58.87 -36.19 -50.59
CA ALA A 333 57.47 -36.19 -51.01
C ALA A 333 57.29 -35.97 -52.53
N ASN A 334 58.12 -35.13 -53.14
CA ASN A 334 58.07 -34.88 -54.59
C ASN A 334 58.54 -36.09 -55.42
N ASN A 335 59.49 -36.89 -54.89
CA ASN A 335 60.12 -38.00 -55.62
C ASN A 335 59.43 -39.36 -55.39
N LEU A 336 58.50 -39.47 -54.44
CA LEU A 336 57.77 -40.71 -54.17
C LEU A 336 56.74 -41.01 -55.29
N SER A 337 56.63 -42.29 -55.65
CA SER A 337 55.62 -42.80 -56.60
C SER A 337 54.21 -42.75 -56.01
N SER A 338 53.18 -42.73 -56.87
CA SER A 338 51.76 -42.71 -56.48
C SER A 338 51.29 -43.91 -55.67
N SER A 339 52.04 -45.01 -55.65
CA SER A 339 51.77 -46.17 -54.80
C SER A 339 52.01 -45.91 -53.30
N TYR A 340 52.68 -44.81 -52.93
CA TYR A 340 53.07 -44.48 -51.54
C TYR A 340 52.28 -43.31 -50.95
N TYR A 341 51.27 -42.81 -51.65
CA TYR A 341 50.42 -41.73 -51.18
C TYR A 341 48.99 -41.87 -51.72
N THR A 342 48.05 -41.23 -51.05
CA THR A 342 46.66 -41.12 -51.51
C THR A 342 46.43 -39.74 -52.10
N THR A 343 45.95 -39.66 -53.34
CA THR A 343 45.56 -38.39 -53.96
C THR A 343 44.17 -37.99 -53.49
N VAL A 344 44.06 -36.77 -52.96
CA VAL A 344 42.79 -36.15 -52.60
C VAL A 344 42.55 -34.96 -53.54
N ASN A 345 41.49 -35.03 -54.34
CA ASN A 345 41.11 -33.98 -55.27
C ASN A 345 40.48 -32.80 -54.54
N LYS A 346 40.62 -31.61 -55.12
CA LYS A 346 39.93 -30.41 -54.62
C LYS A 346 38.42 -30.57 -54.75
N SER A 347 37.71 -30.35 -53.66
CA SER A 347 36.24 -30.29 -53.62
C SER A 347 35.76 -29.30 -52.55
N GLY A 348 34.57 -28.71 -52.73
CA GLY A 348 34.04 -27.68 -51.83
C GLY A 348 34.63 -26.27 -52.04
N SER A 349 34.34 -25.35 -51.12
CA SER A 349 34.85 -23.96 -51.13
C SER A 349 36.26 -23.84 -50.53
N ASN A 350 37.00 -22.77 -50.83
CA ASN A 350 38.30 -22.50 -50.21
C ASN A 350 38.18 -22.43 -48.68
N GLY A 351 39.18 -22.93 -47.96
CA GLY A 351 39.13 -23.05 -46.50
C GLY A 351 38.29 -24.22 -45.95
N SER A 352 37.69 -25.06 -46.81
CA SER A 352 36.98 -26.27 -46.35
C SER A 352 37.93 -27.37 -45.88
N THR A 353 37.45 -28.21 -44.96
CA THR A 353 38.14 -29.43 -44.55
C THR A 353 37.86 -30.54 -45.54
N LEU A 354 38.93 -31.10 -46.10
CA LEU A 354 38.88 -32.31 -46.91
C LEU A 354 39.17 -33.53 -46.03
N VAL A 355 38.57 -34.66 -46.39
CA VAL A 355 38.79 -35.95 -45.75
C VAL A 355 39.14 -36.98 -46.82
N GLY A 356 40.25 -37.69 -46.64
CA GLY A 356 40.64 -38.82 -47.46
C GLY A 356 40.68 -40.09 -46.61
N THR A 357 39.88 -41.08 -46.98
CA THR A 357 39.97 -42.43 -46.45
C THR A 357 40.90 -43.26 -47.33
N LEU A 358 41.66 -44.15 -46.71
CA LEU A 358 42.64 -44.97 -47.40
C LEU A 358 42.03 -46.29 -47.85
N SER A 359 42.61 -46.90 -48.90
CA SER A 359 42.18 -48.22 -49.37
C SER A 359 42.84 -49.34 -48.56
N SER A 360 42.35 -50.57 -48.71
CA SER A 360 42.97 -51.76 -48.10
C SER A 360 44.40 -52.01 -48.60
N SER A 361 44.75 -51.48 -49.78
CA SER A 361 46.07 -51.60 -50.37
C SER A 361 47.00 -50.43 -50.05
N ALA A 362 46.59 -49.50 -49.18
CA ALA A 362 47.39 -48.33 -48.86
C ALA A 362 48.67 -48.70 -48.12
N ARG A 363 49.76 -48.00 -48.48
CA ARG A 363 51.10 -48.21 -47.95
C ARG A 363 51.61 -46.97 -47.24
N ASP A 364 52.48 -47.19 -46.26
CA ASP A 364 53.26 -46.10 -45.68
C ASP A 364 54.39 -45.66 -46.64
N THR A 365 55.08 -44.56 -46.32
CA THR A 365 56.17 -44.02 -47.14
C THR A 365 57.41 -44.90 -47.24
N SER A 366 57.51 -45.97 -46.45
CA SER A 366 58.55 -47.01 -46.59
C SER A 366 58.14 -48.15 -47.51
N GLY A 367 56.88 -48.19 -47.95
CA GLY A 367 56.33 -49.22 -48.84
C GLY A 367 55.66 -50.38 -48.14
N GLU A 368 55.61 -50.39 -46.81
CA GLU A 368 54.92 -51.41 -46.04
C GLU A 368 53.42 -51.14 -46.00
N PHE A 369 52.61 -52.20 -45.91
CA PHE A 369 51.18 -52.02 -45.66
C PHE A 369 50.95 -51.39 -44.28
N ILE A 370 49.92 -50.55 -44.21
CA ILE A 370 49.44 -49.99 -42.95
C ILE A 370 48.80 -51.11 -42.11
N ARG A 371 49.16 -51.19 -40.82
CA ARG A 371 48.76 -52.30 -39.93
C ARG A 371 48.63 -51.87 -38.46
N ASN A 372 47.95 -52.69 -37.67
CA ASN A 372 47.77 -52.50 -36.23
C ASN A 372 49.09 -52.43 -35.45
N ASN A 373 49.05 -51.74 -34.31
CA ASN A 373 50.16 -51.57 -33.37
C ASN A 373 51.41 -50.84 -33.91
N VAL A 374 51.29 -50.16 -35.05
CA VAL A 374 52.33 -49.27 -35.56
C VAL A 374 51.84 -47.82 -35.46
N PRO A 375 52.59 -46.90 -34.81
CA PRO A 375 52.23 -45.49 -34.77
C PRO A 375 52.53 -44.83 -36.13
N TYR A 376 51.52 -44.16 -36.68
CA TYR A 376 51.56 -43.45 -37.95
C TYR A 376 51.22 -41.97 -37.79
N THR A 377 51.79 -41.15 -38.68
CA THR A 377 51.58 -39.71 -38.79
C THR A 377 51.26 -39.38 -40.24
N ALA A 378 50.33 -38.46 -40.49
CA ALA A 378 50.01 -37.99 -41.83
C ALA A 378 50.74 -36.68 -42.16
N VAL A 379 51.19 -36.55 -43.41
CA VAL A 379 51.74 -35.31 -43.98
C VAL A 379 51.09 -35.10 -45.35
N VAL A 380 50.78 -33.85 -45.71
CA VAL A 380 50.05 -33.56 -46.94
C VAL A 380 50.84 -32.58 -47.81
N LEU A 381 50.99 -32.92 -49.09
CA LEU A 381 51.62 -32.06 -50.10
C LEU A 381 50.56 -31.32 -50.90
N SER A 382 50.61 -29.99 -50.88
CA SER A 382 49.93 -29.12 -51.85
C SER A 382 50.71 -29.15 -53.15
N VAL A 383 50.10 -29.71 -54.20
CA VAL A 383 50.74 -29.84 -55.52
C VAL A 383 50.37 -28.63 -56.37
N SER A 384 51.35 -27.95 -56.96
CA SER A 384 51.14 -26.83 -57.88
C SER A 384 50.46 -27.30 -59.17
N ASN A 385 49.70 -26.40 -59.81
CA ASN A 385 49.15 -26.62 -61.16
C ASN A 385 49.99 -25.93 -62.25
N THR A 386 51.02 -25.18 -61.91
CA THR A 386 51.97 -24.55 -62.84
C THR A 386 53.41 -24.96 -62.53
N ASN A 387 54.29 -24.76 -63.51
CA ASN A 387 55.73 -24.98 -63.34
C ASN A 387 56.46 -23.74 -62.76
N SER A 388 55.78 -22.59 -62.66
CA SER A 388 56.35 -21.33 -62.14
C SER A 388 56.24 -21.19 -60.62
N VAL A 389 55.35 -21.96 -59.98
CA VAL A 389 55.11 -21.95 -58.54
C VAL A 389 55.44 -23.35 -57.98
N GLY A 390 56.28 -23.44 -56.94
CA GLY A 390 56.68 -24.72 -56.35
C GLY A 390 55.61 -25.39 -55.46
N ASN A 391 55.70 -26.72 -55.28
CA ASN A 391 54.90 -27.48 -54.32
C ASN A 391 55.24 -27.10 -52.87
N LYS A 392 54.32 -27.34 -51.93
CA LYS A 392 54.54 -27.07 -50.50
C LYS A 392 54.02 -28.21 -49.63
N LEU A 393 54.87 -28.68 -48.71
CA LEU A 393 54.56 -29.74 -47.77
C LEU A 393 54.03 -29.15 -46.46
N SER A 394 52.99 -29.78 -45.89
CA SER A 394 52.41 -29.39 -44.61
C SER A 394 53.30 -29.77 -43.43
N SER A 395 53.00 -29.17 -42.27
CA SER A 395 53.37 -29.77 -40.98
C SER A 395 52.74 -31.16 -40.81
N ALA A 396 53.44 -32.04 -40.08
CA ALA A 396 52.98 -33.39 -39.80
C ALA A 396 51.86 -33.41 -38.74
N SER A 397 50.92 -34.34 -38.85
CA SER A 397 49.86 -34.52 -37.85
C SER A 397 50.39 -35.08 -36.52
N SER A 398 49.54 -35.11 -35.49
CA SER A 398 49.76 -36.00 -34.34
C SER A 398 49.80 -37.48 -34.78
N SER A 399 50.39 -38.33 -33.95
CA SER A 399 50.47 -39.78 -34.19
C SER A 399 49.15 -40.48 -33.86
N VAL A 400 48.80 -41.53 -34.61
CA VAL A 400 47.76 -42.51 -34.29
C VAL A 400 48.34 -43.92 -34.33
N THR A 401 47.97 -44.79 -33.40
CA THR A 401 48.29 -46.22 -33.44
C THR A 401 47.01 -46.99 -33.71
N LEU A 402 46.97 -47.74 -34.80
CA LEU A 402 45.80 -48.55 -35.18
C LEU A 402 45.63 -49.70 -34.18
N SER A 403 44.41 -49.92 -33.71
CA SER A 403 44.09 -50.94 -32.70
C SER A 403 43.03 -51.92 -33.20
N GLN A 404 43.14 -53.19 -32.81
CA GLN A 404 42.08 -54.16 -33.08
C GLN A 404 41.04 -54.03 -31.96
N ASN A 405 39.92 -53.35 -32.21
CA ASN A 405 38.94 -53.12 -31.14
C ASN A 405 38.17 -54.39 -30.76
N THR A 406 38.24 -54.71 -29.48
CA THR A 406 37.25 -55.52 -28.76
C THR A 406 35.85 -54.98 -29.00
N MET A 407 34.88 -55.89 -29.16
CA MET A 407 33.43 -55.65 -29.21
C MET A 407 32.97 -54.39 -28.46
N SER A 408 32.42 -53.41 -29.18
CA SER A 408 31.84 -52.20 -28.58
C SER A 408 30.70 -52.58 -27.63
N THR A 409 30.70 -52.03 -26.41
CA THR A 409 29.61 -52.25 -25.46
C THR A 409 28.36 -51.48 -25.91
N PRO A 410 27.16 -52.06 -25.80
CA PRO A 410 25.93 -51.30 -25.94
C PRO A 410 25.88 -50.18 -24.91
N ILE A 411 25.39 -49.02 -25.30
CA ILE A 411 25.19 -47.83 -24.48
C ILE A 411 23.69 -47.55 -24.42
N ILE A 412 23.14 -47.59 -23.20
CA ILE A 412 21.74 -47.26 -22.97
C ILE A 412 21.58 -45.75 -23.15
N THR A 413 20.80 -45.36 -24.15
CA THR A 413 20.55 -43.95 -24.50
C THR A 413 19.36 -43.39 -23.73
N GLN A 414 18.37 -44.23 -23.42
CA GLN A 414 17.20 -43.83 -22.65
C GLN A 414 16.57 -45.00 -21.92
N VAL A 415 16.11 -44.76 -20.69
CA VAL A 415 15.09 -45.57 -20.04
C VAL A 415 13.93 -44.65 -19.71
N SER A 416 12.71 -45.03 -20.08
CA SER A 416 11.52 -44.20 -19.88
C SER A 416 10.33 -45.06 -19.49
N ASP A 417 9.50 -44.50 -18.62
CA ASP A 417 8.19 -45.01 -18.28
C ASP A 417 7.19 -44.56 -19.37
N VAL A 418 6.47 -45.49 -19.99
CA VAL A 418 5.69 -45.21 -21.23
C VAL A 418 4.26 -45.71 -21.23
N ASN A 419 3.86 -46.52 -20.26
CA ASN A 419 2.50 -47.08 -20.14
C ASN A 419 2.11 -47.16 -18.66
N ASP A 420 0.87 -47.57 -18.36
CA ASP A 420 0.33 -47.61 -16.98
C ASP A 420 -0.25 -48.96 -16.59
N PHE A 421 0.32 -50.05 -17.09
CA PHE A 421 -0.14 -51.40 -16.81
C PHE A 421 0.26 -51.90 -15.41
N GLY A 422 1.14 -51.17 -14.71
CA GLY A 422 1.73 -51.56 -13.43
C GLY A 422 2.71 -52.73 -13.54
N ASP A 423 3.17 -53.02 -14.76
CA ASP A 423 4.01 -54.18 -15.07
C ASP A 423 5.14 -53.83 -16.05
N GLY A 424 5.86 -54.85 -16.55
CA GLY A 424 6.99 -54.65 -17.46
C GLY A 424 6.69 -53.83 -18.72
N ARG A 425 5.43 -53.74 -19.17
CA ARG A 425 5.04 -52.92 -20.34
C ARG A 425 5.23 -51.43 -20.10
N ASP A 426 5.41 -51.01 -18.87
CA ASP A 426 5.61 -49.60 -18.53
C ASP A 426 7.06 -49.19 -18.80
N LEU A 427 7.99 -50.15 -18.84
CA LEU A 427 9.41 -49.87 -19.06
C LEU A 427 9.79 -49.94 -20.55
N ARG A 428 10.20 -48.79 -21.11
CA ARG A 428 10.84 -48.68 -22.43
C ARG A 428 12.34 -48.43 -22.30
N VAL A 429 13.13 -49.22 -23.00
CA VAL A 429 14.60 -49.16 -23.01
C VAL A 429 15.09 -48.88 -24.43
N SER A 430 15.89 -47.83 -24.58
CA SER A 430 16.55 -47.46 -25.82
C SER A 430 18.06 -47.55 -25.67
N PHE A 431 18.75 -48.12 -26.66
CA PHE A 431 20.20 -48.25 -26.67
C PHE A 431 20.75 -48.22 -28.10
N ASN A 432 22.02 -47.85 -28.26
CA ASN A 432 22.68 -47.95 -29.56
C ASN A 432 23.01 -49.40 -29.91
N ASN A 433 22.93 -49.73 -31.20
CA ASN A 433 23.52 -50.97 -31.66
C ASN A 433 25.05 -50.92 -31.49
N VAL A 434 25.68 -52.11 -31.48
CA VAL A 434 27.14 -52.20 -31.48
C VAL A 434 27.65 -51.88 -32.88
N SER A 435 28.86 -51.32 -32.98
CA SER A 435 29.44 -50.85 -34.25
C SER A 435 29.45 -51.91 -35.37
N ASN A 436 29.54 -53.20 -35.01
CA ASN A 436 29.45 -54.31 -35.94
C ASN A 436 28.55 -55.42 -35.36
N GLU A 437 27.29 -55.52 -35.80
CA GLU A 437 26.36 -56.55 -35.33
C GLU A 437 26.58 -57.95 -35.96
N SER A 438 27.51 -58.09 -36.92
CA SER A 438 27.83 -59.40 -37.50
C SER A 438 28.48 -60.35 -36.49
N THR A 439 29.09 -59.80 -35.44
CA THR A 439 29.81 -60.51 -34.39
C THR A 439 28.92 -60.94 -33.21
N ILE A 440 27.63 -60.55 -33.21
CA ILE A 440 26.64 -60.90 -32.18
C ILE A 440 25.45 -61.66 -32.74
N ASN A 441 24.84 -62.47 -31.88
CA ASN A 441 23.61 -63.20 -32.15
C ASN A 441 22.38 -62.33 -31.81
N ALA A 442 22.34 -61.77 -30.60
CA ALA A 442 21.22 -60.97 -30.10
C ALA A 442 21.64 -60.03 -28.96
N TYR A 443 20.69 -59.21 -28.50
CA TYR A 443 20.80 -58.43 -27.27
C TYR A 443 20.00 -59.06 -26.13
N ARG A 444 20.41 -58.80 -24.89
CA ARG A 444 19.66 -59.13 -23.68
C ARG A 444 19.53 -57.91 -22.80
N ILE A 445 18.32 -57.58 -22.39
CA ILE A 445 17.99 -56.48 -21.48
C ILE A 445 17.73 -57.06 -20.10
N PHE A 446 18.51 -56.62 -19.11
CA PHE A 446 18.39 -57.02 -17.71
C PHE A 446 17.86 -55.84 -16.89
N VAL A 447 16.81 -56.09 -16.11
CA VAL A 447 16.24 -55.10 -15.19
C VAL A 447 16.65 -55.47 -13.78
N VAL A 448 17.38 -54.60 -13.10
CA VAL A 448 17.96 -54.86 -11.78
C VAL A 448 17.40 -53.85 -10.80
N ARG A 449 17.03 -54.27 -9.60
CA ARG A 449 16.60 -53.32 -8.56
C ARG A 449 17.73 -52.35 -8.22
N ALA A 450 17.38 -51.07 -8.07
CA ALA A 450 18.37 -49.99 -7.94
C ALA A 450 19.25 -50.11 -6.69
N ASN A 451 18.82 -50.84 -5.66
CA ASN A 451 19.62 -51.14 -4.47
C ASN A 451 20.61 -52.32 -4.66
N ASN A 452 20.42 -53.15 -5.68
CA ASN A 452 21.23 -54.36 -5.93
C ASN A 452 22.13 -54.23 -7.18
N TYR A 453 22.05 -53.13 -7.93
CA TYR A 453 22.71 -53.00 -9.24
C TYR A 453 24.24 -53.10 -9.20
N SER A 454 24.88 -52.69 -8.10
CA SER A 454 26.34 -52.74 -7.94
C SER A 454 26.89 -54.17 -7.93
N ASN A 455 26.05 -55.16 -7.60
CA ASN A 455 26.41 -56.58 -7.60
C ASN A 455 26.15 -57.26 -8.96
N PHE A 456 25.58 -56.54 -9.93
CA PHE A 456 25.25 -57.09 -11.24
C PHE A 456 26.45 -56.95 -12.19
N THR A 457 27.09 -58.09 -12.49
CA THR A 457 28.30 -58.17 -13.31
C THR A 457 28.06 -58.98 -14.59
N LEU A 458 28.97 -58.89 -15.56
CA LEU A 458 28.94 -59.72 -16.78
C LEU A 458 28.86 -61.23 -16.45
N THR A 459 29.58 -61.69 -15.43
CA THR A 459 29.53 -63.08 -14.95
C THR A 459 28.13 -63.45 -14.47
N LYS A 460 27.47 -62.58 -13.70
CA LYS A 460 26.09 -62.80 -13.24
C LYS A 460 25.13 -62.81 -14.43
N ALA A 461 25.24 -61.84 -15.34
CA ALA A 461 24.41 -61.75 -16.55
C ALA A 461 24.52 -63.00 -17.44
N ASN A 462 25.72 -63.58 -17.59
CA ASN A 462 25.94 -64.81 -18.35
C ASN A 462 25.32 -66.05 -17.69
N SER A 463 25.22 -66.08 -16.35
CA SER A 463 24.67 -67.23 -15.60
C SER A 463 23.14 -67.28 -15.57
N LEU A 464 22.45 -66.19 -15.93
CA LEU A 464 21.00 -66.10 -15.83
C LEU A 464 20.29 -66.82 -16.98
N SER A 465 19.20 -67.51 -16.64
CA SER A 465 18.26 -68.10 -17.62
C SER A 465 17.43 -67.03 -18.33
N ASN A 466 16.83 -67.37 -19.46
CA ASN A 466 15.98 -66.47 -20.28
C ASN A 466 14.75 -65.92 -19.56
N THR A 467 14.34 -66.50 -18.44
CA THR A 467 13.26 -65.98 -17.59
C THR A 467 13.59 -64.64 -16.92
N TYR A 468 14.88 -64.30 -16.77
CA TYR A 468 15.36 -63.14 -16.00
C TYR A 468 15.85 -61.97 -16.86
N TYR A 469 15.61 -62.02 -18.17
CA TYR A 469 15.96 -60.96 -19.11
C TYR A 469 15.01 -60.94 -20.30
N THR A 470 14.99 -59.81 -21.02
CA THR A 470 14.29 -59.71 -22.31
C THR A 470 15.29 -59.85 -23.44
N GLN A 471 15.15 -60.87 -24.29
CA GLN A 471 15.98 -61.01 -25.48
C GLN A 471 15.44 -60.13 -26.62
N VAL A 472 16.32 -59.43 -27.31
CA VAL A 472 15.97 -58.54 -28.43
C VAL A 472 16.85 -58.86 -29.63
N ASN A 473 16.25 -58.98 -30.81
CA ASN A 473 16.96 -59.29 -32.05
C ASN A 473 17.71 -58.05 -32.57
N LYS A 474 18.83 -58.29 -33.28
CA LYS A 474 19.59 -57.25 -33.99
C LYS A 474 18.80 -56.66 -35.17
N THR A 475 18.95 -55.38 -35.44
CA THR A 475 18.15 -54.65 -36.44
C THR A 475 18.99 -53.81 -37.42
N GLY A 476 20.29 -53.66 -37.20
CA GLY A 476 21.16 -52.73 -37.94
C GLY A 476 21.06 -51.27 -37.49
N TYR A 477 20.17 -50.96 -36.53
CA TYR A 477 19.91 -49.61 -36.03
C TYR A 477 19.83 -49.59 -34.51
N ASN A 478 19.84 -48.39 -33.91
CA ASN A 478 19.52 -48.22 -32.49
C ASN A 478 18.17 -48.86 -32.16
N ILE A 479 18.10 -49.54 -31.03
CA ILE A 479 16.95 -50.35 -30.64
C ILE A 479 16.18 -49.63 -29.53
N THR A 480 14.85 -49.59 -29.66
CA THR A 480 13.92 -49.15 -28.62
C THR A 480 12.95 -50.29 -28.34
N GLN A 481 12.94 -50.82 -27.12
CA GLN A 481 12.13 -51.98 -26.71
C GLN A 481 11.25 -51.62 -25.52
N VAL A 482 9.93 -51.86 -25.64
CA VAL A 482 9.00 -51.91 -24.51
C VAL A 482 8.94 -53.35 -24.01
N LEU A 483 9.08 -53.59 -22.71
CA LEU A 483 9.09 -54.98 -22.20
C LEU A 483 7.68 -55.59 -22.20
N SER A 484 7.58 -56.89 -21.96
CA SER A 484 6.31 -57.60 -21.92
C SER A 484 5.66 -57.53 -20.54
N SER A 485 4.37 -57.87 -20.45
CA SER A 485 3.63 -57.90 -19.16
C SER A 485 4.21 -58.90 -18.16
N GLY A 486 4.84 -59.96 -18.66
CA GLY A 486 5.48 -60.99 -17.85
C GLY A 486 6.95 -60.72 -17.53
N ALA A 487 7.50 -59.57 -17.91
CA ALA A 487 8.91 -59.27 -17.68
C ALA A 487 9.23 -59.18 -16.18
N ARG A 488 10.37 -59.76 -15.79
CA ARG A 488 10.84 -59.88 -14.41
C ARG A 488 12.18 -59.18 -14.25
N ASP A 489 12.46 -58.74 -13.02
CA ASP A 489 13.79 -58.32 -12.64
C ASP A 489 14.75 -59.51 -12.51
N THR A 490 16.04 -59.24 -12.36
CA THR A 490 17.09 -60.27 -12.27
C THR A 490 17.02 -61.13 -11.00
N ASP A 491 16.20 -60.74 -10.01
CA ASP A 491 15.92 -61.51 -8.81
C ASP A 491 14.66 -62.39 -8.97
N GLY A 492 13.94 -62.28 -10.09
CA GLY A 492 12.78 -63.09 -10.46
C GLY A 492 11.43 -62.49 -10.07
N TYR A 493 11.40 -61.29 -9.50
CA TYR A 493 10.16 -60.62 -9.18
C TYR A 493 9.59 -59.92 -10.42
N PRO A 494 8.25 -59.85 -10.56
CA PRO A 494 7.64 -59.02 -11.59
C PRO A 494 8.14 -57.57 -11.48
N ILE A 495 8.36 -56.94 -12.63
CA ILE A 495 8.58 -55.49 -12.70
C ILE A 495 7.26 -54.81 -12.31
N GLN A 496 7.30 -53.82 -11.42
CA GLN A 496 6.08 -53.19 -10.87
C GLN A 496 6.31 -51.74 -10.46
N ASN A 497 5.21 -50.99 -10.30
CA ASN A 497 5.23 -49.60 -9.86
C ASN A 497 5.82 -49.41 -8.45
N GLY A 498 6.43 -48.24 -8.22
CA GLY A 498 7.00 -47.85 -6.93
C GLY A 498 8.32 -48.54 -6.57
N VAL A 499 8.84 -49.42 -7.42
CA VAL A 499 10.18 -50.00 -7.28
C VAL A 499 11.13 -49.27 -8.22
N SER A 500 12.28 -48.85 -7.70
CA SER A 500 13.34 -48.26 -8.50
C SER A 500 14.21 -49.35 -9.12
N TYR A 501 14.48 -49.22 -10.41
CA TYR A 501 15.29 -50.13 -11.21
C TYR A 501 16.44 -49.40 -11.91
N ARG A 502 17.43 -50.17 -12.35
CA ARG A 502 18.42 -49.81 -13.36
C ARG A 502 18.47 -50.91 -14.40
N VAL A 503 18.77 -50.54 -15.63
CA VAL A 503 18.80 -51.45 -16.76
C VAL A 503 20.24 -51.68 -17.21
N PHE A 504 20.53 -52.91 -17.63
CA PHE A 504 21.75 -53.27 -18.35
C PHE A 504 21.39 -53.90 -19.69
N VAL A 505 22.21 -53.68 -20.71
CA VAL A 505 22.07 -54.31 -22.02
C VAL A 505 23.35 -55.07 -22.34
N MET A 506 23.22 -56.35 -22.68
CA MET A 506 24.33 -57.20 -23.09
C MET A 506 24.25 -57.51 -24.57
N ALA A 507 25.36 -57.36 -25.27
CA ALA A 507 25.52 -57.90 -26.62
C ALA A 507 26.03 -59.35 -26.52
N VAL A 508 25.27 -60.29 -27.06
CA VAL A 508 25.58 -61.72 -27.00
C VAL A 508 26.41 -62.10 -28.22
N ALA A 509 27.70 -62.34 -28.05
CA ALA A 509 28.60 -62.70 -29.14
C ALA A 509 28.25 -64.06 -29.76
N ASN A 510 28.65 -64.28 -31.02
CA ASN A 510 28.47 -65.57 -31.71
C ASN A 510 29.24 -66.71 -31.03
N ASN A 511 30.30 -66.38 -30.27
CA ASN A 511 30.97 -67.27 -29.34
C ASN A 511 30.77 -66.73 -27.92
N SER A 512 30.15 -67.53 -27.05
CA SER A 512 29.71 -67.14 -25.70
C SER A 512 30.82 -66.62 -24.77
N ALA A 513 32.10 -66.82 -25.10
CA ALA A 513 33.24 -66.29 -24.33
C ALA A 513 33.42 -64.76 -24.44
N ASN A 514 32.76 -64.09 -25.39
CA ASN A 514 33.03 -62.69 -25.74
C ASN A 514 31.83 -61.74 -25.54
N ASN A 515 30.86 -62.10 -24.70
CA ASN A 515 29.73 -61.22 -24.39
C ASN A 515 30.21 -59.93 -23.73
N VAL A 516 29.57 -58.80 -24.07
CA VAL A 516 29.89 -57.48 -23.49
C VAL A 516 28.65 -56.86 -22.87
N LEU A 517 28.76 -56.38 -21.63
CA LEU A 517 27.67 -55.80 -20.84
C LEU A 517 27.84 -54.28 -20.77
N SER A 518 26.75 -53.54 -20.98
CA SER A 518 26.72 -52.09 -20.83
C SER A 518 27.03 -51.66 -19.40
N SER A 519 27.32 -50.36 -19.22
CA SER A 519 27.12 -49.72 -17.93
C SER A 519 25.62 -49.70 -17.54
N ALA A 520 25.34 -49.56 -16.26
CA ALA A 520 23.98 -49.42 -15.76
C ALA A 520 23.34 -48.12 -16.28
N SER A 521 22.06 -48.16 -16.64
CA SER A 521 21.28 -46.96 -16.91
C SER A 521 21.20 -46.03 -15.68
N ASN A 522 20.68 -44.82 -15.90
CA ASN A 522 20.13 -44.03 -14.81
C ASN A 522 19.01 -44.81 -14.09
N THR A 523 18.82 -44.51 -12.81
CA THR A 523 17.72 -45.09 -12.03
C THR A 523 16.38 -44.66 -12.65
N ILE A 524 15.44 -45.59 -12.75
CA ILE A 524 14.06 -45.35 -13.17
C ILE A 524 13.11 -45.98 -12.16
N THR A 525 12.09 -45.25 -11.75
CA THR A 525 10.98 -45.77 -10.95
C THR A 525 9.75 -45.72 -11.83
N LEU A 526 9.02 -46.83 -11.91
CA LEU A 526 7.75 -46.87 -12.65
C LEU A 526 6.65 -46.26 -11.79
N PHE A 527 5.88 -45.35 -12.37
CA PHE A 527 4.78 -44.66 -11.73
C PHE A 527 3.49 -44.98 -12.50
N SER A 528 2.34 -44.96 -11.82
CA SER A 528 1.08 -44.95 -12.55
C SER A 528 0.82 -43.55 -13.08
N SER A 529 0.59 -43.35 -14.38
CA SER A 529 -0.02 -42.12 -14.93
C SER A 529 -1.51 -41.99 -14.62
N ASN A 530 -2.06 -42.83 -13.74
CA ASN A 530 -3.36 -42.55 -13.14
C ASN A 530 -3.16 -41.50 -12.04
N ALA A 531 -3.84 -40.37 -12.16
CA ALA A 531 -3.79 -39.28 -11.18
C ALA A 531 -4.16 -39.71 -9.76
N GLY A 532 -4.76 -40.90 -9.61
CA GLY A 532 -5.12 -41.52 -8.34
C GLY A 532 -6.40 -40.95 -7.78
N ALA A 533 -7.29 -41.82 -7.30
CA ALA A 533 -8.47 -41.37 -6.57
C ALA A 533 -8.05 -40.77 -5.22
N VAL A 534 -8.75 -39.73 -4.79
CA VAL A 534 -8.60 -39.22 -3.42
C VAL A 534 -9.04 -40.27 -2.41
N SER A 535 -8.46 -40.22 -1.21
CA SER A 535 -8.79 -41.14 -0.11
C SER A 535 -9.44 -40.39 1.05
N ASN A 536 -10.06 -41.10 1.99
CA ASN A 536 -10.73 -40.51 3.16
C ASN A 536 -11.74 -39.40 2.79
N LEU A 537 -12.46 -39.59 1.68
CA LEU A 537 -13.52 -38.66 1.28
C LEU A 537 -14.68 -38.72 2.27
N ASN A 538 -14.98 -37.59 2.88
CA ASN A 538 -16.09 -37.41 3.81
C ASN A 538 -16.93 -36.18 3.40
N ALA A 539 -18.21 -36.23 3.71
CA ALA A 539 -19.11 -35.09 3.59
C ALA A 539 -19.96 -34.96 4.84
N SER A 540 -20.13 -33.74 5.31
CA SER A 540 -20.93 -33.41 6.49
C SER A 540 -21.80 -32.19 6.24
N ASP A 541 -22.93 -32.17 6.95
CA ASP A 541 -23.86 -31.05 6.96
C ASP A 541 -23.46 -30.10 8.11
N VAL A 542 -22.92 -28.93 7.77
CA VAL A 542 -22.27 -28.01 8.74
C VAL A 542 -22.96 -26.65 8.88
N SER A 543 -23.94 -26.36 8.02
CA SER A 543 -24.69 -25.10 8.04
C SER A 543 -26.19 -25.38 7.92
N ASP A 544 -27.02 -24.32 7.93
CA ASP A 544 -28.49 -24.45 7.87
C ASP A 544 -29.12 -23.42 6.92
N TYR A 545 -28.49 -23.20 5.78
CA TYR A 545 -28.95 -22.31 4.72
C TYR A 545 -29.98 -22.99 3.79
N GLY A 546 -30.20 -24.29 3.94
CA GLY A 546 -31.07 -25.13 3.10
C GLY A 546 -30.53 -25.33 1.68
N ASN A 547 -29.25 -25.07 1.44
CA ASN A 547 -28.64 -25.03 0.11
C ASN A 547 -27.19 -25.54 0.09
N GLY A 548 -26.47 -25.32 -1.01
CA GLY A 548 -25.08 -25.80 -1.17
C GLY A 548 -24.15 -25.46 0.00
N ARG A 549 -24.33 -24.32 0.69
CA ARG A 549 -23.49 -23.90 1.84
C ARG A 549 -23.53 -24.85 3.04
N ASP A 550 -24.49 -25.76 3.07
CA ASP A 550 -24.64 -26.74 4.14
C ASP A 550 -23.67 -27.91 3.98
N LEU A 551 -23.22 -28.18 2.75
CA LEU A 551 -22.27 -29.24 2.45
C LEU A 551 -20.82 -28.80 2.68
N PHE A 552 -20.16 -29.50 3.59
CA PHE A 552 -18.71 -29.47 3.76
C PHE A 552 -18.11 -30.80 3.34
N VAL A 553 -17.07 -30.74 2.52
CA VAL A 553 -16.41 -31.92 1.94
C VAL A 553 -14.95 -31.90 2.33
N SER A 554 -14.43 -33.03 2.81
CA SER A 554 -13.01 -33.20 3.09
C SER A 554 -12.47 -34.49 2.49
N PHE A 555 -11.20 -34.48 2.08
CA PHE A 555 -10.52 -35.65 1.53
C PHE A 555 -9.01 -35.53 1.62
N ASN A 556 -8.31 -36.66 1.67
CA ASN A 556 -6.86 -36.70 1.52
C ASN A 556 -6.48 -36.63 0.06
N LYS A 557 -5.40 -35.89 -0.23
CA LYS A 557 -4.83 -35.77 -1.58
C LYS A 557 -4.56 -37.14 -2.20
N ALA A 558 -4.55 -37.21 -3.53
CA ALA A 558 -4.08 -38.43 -4.19
C ALA A 558 -2.58 -38.66 -3.91
N VAL A 559 -2.14 -39.91 -4.07
CA VAL A 559 -0.78 -40.34 -3.70
C VAL A 559 0.29 -39.46 -4.37
N ASP A 560 0.12 -39.16 -5.66
CA ASP A 560 1.01 -38.29 -6.42
C ASP A 560 0.27 -37.10 -7.07
N GLU A 561 0.54 -35.89 -6.59
CA GLU A 561 -0.02 -34.65 -7.17
C GLU A 561 0.82 -34.05 -8.29
N SER A 562 1.97 -34.66 -8.65
CA SER A 562 2.87 -34.16 -9.70
C SER A 562 2.17 -34.08 -11.07
N ILE A 563 1.27 -35.03 -11.33
CA ILE A 563 0.48 -35.13 -12.57
C ILE A 563 -0.96 -34.60 -12.42
N ILE A 564 -1.33 -34.00 -11.29
CA ILE A 564 -2.67 -33.48 -11.05
C ILE A 564 -2.75 -31.99 -11.42
N SER A 565 -3.82 -31.60 -12.13
CA SER A 565 -4.20 -30.20 -12.38
C SER A 565 -4.99 -29.63 -11.19
N HIS A 566 -6.11 -30.26 -10.87
CA HIS A 566 -7.05 -29.85 -9.81
C HIS A 566 -7.98 -31.03 -9.47
N TYR A 567 -8.81 -30.85 -8.45
CA TYR A 567 -9.90 -31.77 -8.11
C TYR A 567 -11.24 -31.14 -8.44
N ARG A 568 -12.27 -31.97 -8.68
CA ARG A 568 -13.66 -31.52 -8.83
C ARG A 568 -14.55 -32.26 -7.84
N ILE A 569 -15.26 -31.51 -7.00
CA ILE A 569 -16.29 -32.05 -6.11
C ILE A 569 -17.59 -32.13 -6.88
N LEU A 570 -18.16 -33.32 -6.93
CA LEU A 570 -19.35 -33.69 -7.70
C LEU A 570 -20.45 -34.11 -6.72
N VAL A 571 -21.53 -33.32 -6.67
CA VAL A 571 -22.68 -33.59 -5.80
C VAL A 571 -23.73 -34.37 -6.60
N VAL A 572 -23.98 -35.62 -6.21
CA VAL A 572 -24.79 -36.56 -6.98
C VAL A 572 -26.07 -36.92 -6.22
N PRO A 573 -27.27 -36.60 -6.72
CA PRO A 573 -28.53 -36.93 -6.04
C PRO A 573 -28.81 -38.43 -6.12
N THR A 574 -29.05 -39.07 -4.97
CA THR A 574 -29.19 -40.54 -4.89
C THR A 574 -30.45 -41.07 -5.56
N ALA A 575 -31.50 -40.23 -5.69
CA ALA A 575 -32.73 -40.60 -6.36
C ALA A 575 -32.59 -40.81 -7.88
N TYR A 576 -31.49 -40.32 -8.49
CA TYR A 576 -31.28 -40.40 -9.94
C TYR A 576 -30.12 -41.32 -10.33
N TYR A 577 -29.07 -41.36 -9.50
CA TYR A 577 -27.90 -42.20 -9.76
C TYR A 577 -27.75 -43.25 -8.66
N ASN A 578 -28.03 -44.51 -9.01
CA ASN A 578 -27.71 -45.65 -8.14
C ASN A 578 -26.19 -45.89 -8.07
N ASN A 579 -25.47 -45.58 -9.15
CA ASN A 579 -24.01 -45.56 -9.24
C ASN A 579 -23.61 -44.45 -10.22
N PHE A 580 -22.51 -43.72 -9.96
CA PHE A 580 -22.03 -42.62 -10.81
C PHE A 580 -20.60 -42.94 -11.27
N SER A 581 -20.41 -43.00 -12.59
CA SER A 581 -19.19 -43.50 -13.21
C SER A 581 -18.17 -42.41 -13.54
N LEU A 582 -16.91 -42.82 -13.76
CA LEU A 582 -15.84 -41.93 -14.22
C LEU A 582 -16.18 -41.24 -15.56
N THR A 583 -16.83 -41.95 -16.48
CA THR A 583 -17.26 -41.39 -17.77
C THR A 583 -18.28 -40.27 -17.58
N GLU A 584 -19.26 -40.47 -16.70
CA GLU A 584 -20.24 -39.43 -16.38
C GLU A 584 -19.58 -38.24 -15.68
N ALA A 585 -18.70 -38.50 -14.71
CA ALA A 585 -17.94 -37.46 -14.00
C ALA A 585 -17.10 -36.58 -14.95
N ASN A 586 -16.48 -37.17 -15.97
CA ASN A 586 -15.70 -36.43 -16.97
C ASN A 586 -16.57 -35.52 -17.85
N ASN A 587 -17.84 -35.88 -18.07
CA ASN A 587 -18.78 -35.15 -18.92
C ASN A 587 -19.61 -34.10 -18.17
N VAL A 588 -19.48 -33.98 -16.85
CA VAL A 588 -20.19 -32.95 -16.08
C VAL A 588 -19.72 -31.57 -16.51
N SER A 589 -20.67 -30.69 -16.84
CA SER A 589 -20.42 -29.29 -17.20
C SER A 589 -19.69 -28.55 -16.06
N SER A 590 -18.81 -27.61 -16.42
CA SER A 590 -18.05 -26.79 -15.46
C SER A 590 -18.91 -25.96 -14.51
N ASN A 591 -20.17 -25.72 -14.84
CA ASN A 591 -21.12 -25.03 -13.98
C ASN A 591 -21.76 -25.92 -12.90
N ASN A 592 -21.54 -27.24 -12.95
CA ASN A 592 -22.23 -28.25 -12.16
C ASN A 592 -21.28 -29.04 -11.22
N TYR A 593 -20.10 -28.49 -10.93
CA TYR A 593 -19.17 -29.03 -9.94
C TYR A 593 -18.40 -27.89 -9.24
N THR A 594 -17.72 -28.20 -8.14
CA THR A 594 -16.83 -27.25 -7.45
C THR A 594 -15.38 -27.64 -7.65
N THR A 595 -14.58 -26.73 -8.23
CA THR A 595 -13.13 -26.95 -8.43
C THR A 595 -12.35 -26.68 -7.16
N VAL A 596 -11.42 -27.58 -6.81
CA VAL A 596 -10.44 -27.40 -5.73
C VAL A 596 -9.03 -27.46 -6.33
N TYR A 597 -8.28 -26.37 -6.25
CA TYR A 597 -6.92 -26.30 -6.78
C TYR A 597 -5.90 -26.88 -5.80
N LYS A 598 -4.84 -27.47 -6.35
CA LYS A 598 -3.75 -28.04 -5.55
C LYS A 598 -3.01 -26.97 -4.76
N SER A 599 -2.70 -27.29 -3.51
CA SER A 599 -1.90 -26.43 -2.61
C SER A 599 -0.76 -27.20 -1.91
N GLY A 600 -0.60 -28.50 -2.20
CA GLY A 600 0.41 -29.37 -1.58
C GLY A 600 0.04 -29.87 -0.18
N LYS A 601 -1.16 -29.55 0.33
CA LYS A 601 -1.67 -30.04 1.62
C LYS A 601 -1.99 -31.53 1.56
N SER A 602 -1.77 -32.25 2.65
CA SER A 602 -2.14 -33.67 2.78
C SER A 602 -3.66 -33.90 2.72
N THR A 603 -4.43 -32.92 3.16
CA THR A 603 -5.90 -32.97 3.26
C THR A 603 -6.48 -31.66 2.73
N TYR A 604 -7.58 -31.77 1.98
CA TYR A 604 -8.35 -30.64 1.45
C TYR A 604 -9.72 -30.61 2.14
N GLU A 605 -10.19 -29.39 2.38
CA GLU A 605 -11.45 -29.09 3.06
C GLU A 605 -12.16 -27.99 2.28
N GLN A 606 -13.43 -28.20 1.96
CA GLN A 606 -14.19 -27.31 1.10
C GLN A 606 -15.65 -27.21 1.57
N ALA A 607 -16.04 -26.02 2.04
CA ALA A 607 -17.44 -25.63 2.11
C ALA A 607 -17.93 -25.25 0.70
N LEU A 608 -19.10 -25.73 0.29
CA LEU A 608 -19.63 -25.37 -1.03
C LEU A 608 -20.32 -23.99 -1.01
N ALA A 609 -20.51 -23.41 -2.18
CA ALA A 609 -21.11 -22.09 -2.33
C ALA A 609 -22.64 -22.16 -2.43
N GLU A 610 -23.32 -21.04 -2.21
CA GLU A 610 -24.78 -20.93 -2.28
C GLU A 610 -25.36 -21.36 -3.62
N ASN A 611 -24.67 -21.00 -4.70
CA ASN A 611 -25.09 -21.29 -6.08
C ASN A 611 -24.55 -22.63 -6.60
N THR A 612 -23.94 -23.46 -5.75
CA THR A 612 -23.45 -24.79 -6.17
C THR A 612 -24.62 -25.66 -6.63
N ARG A 613 -24.40 -26.36 -7.75
CA ARG A 613 -25.38 -27.23 -8.39
C ARG A 613 -24.97 -28.69 -8.25
N ASP A 614 -25.97 -29.56 -8.28
CA ASP A 614 -25.75 -31.00 -8.46
C ASP A 614 -25.23 -31.28 -9.88
N VAL A 615 -24.75 -32.51 -10.13
CA VAL A 615 -24.23 -32.90 -11.45
C VAL A 615 -25.25 -32.77 -12.60
N ARG A 616 -26.53 -32.60 -12.30
CA ARG A 616 -27.63 -32.39 -13.27
C ARG A 616 -27.97 -30.91 -13.46
N GLY A 617 -27.31 -29.99 -12.76
CA GLY A 617 -27.51 -28.55 -12.85
C GLY A 617 -28.61 -27.98 -11.93
N ASN A 618 -29.22 -28.80 -11.09
CA ASN A 618 -30.21 -28.32 -10.11
C ASN A 618 -29.48 -27.73 -8.90
N THR A 619 -30.08 -26.74 -8.25
CA THR A 619 -29.58 -26.24 -6.97
C THR A 619 -29.66 -27.34 -5.91
N ILE A 620 -28.60 -27.46 -5.12
CA ILE A 620 -28.61 -28.30 -3.92
C ILE A 620 -29.65 -27.75 -2.95
N LYS A 621 -30.46 -28.64 -2.38
CA LYS A 621 -31.59 -28.29 -1.50
C LYS A 621 -31.74 -29.25 -0.32
N GLU A 622 -32.27 -28.68 0.77
CA GLU A 622 -32.71 -29.38 1.98
C GLU A 622 -33.64 -30.58 1.67
N GLY A 623 -33.55 -31.65 2.48
CA GLY A 623 -34.42 -32.83 2.39
C GLY A 623 -34.15 -33.74 1.19
N THR A 624 -33.16 -33.41 0.33
CA THR A 624 -32.71 -34.29 -0.75
C THR A 624 -31.44 -35.02 -0.32
N SER A 625 -31.40 -36.32 -0.59
CA SER A 625 -30.22 -37.14 -0.31
C SER A 625 -29.22 -37.10 -1.47
N TYR A 626 -27.94 -36.93 -1.14
CA TYR A 626 -26.82 -36.88 -2.07
C TYR A 626 -25.72 -37.87 -1.67
N ARG A 627 -24.88 -38.21 -2.64
CA ARG A 627 -23.55 -38.79 -2.44
C ARG A 627 -22.53 -37.89 -3.10
N ILE A 628 -21.39 -37.70 -2.46
CA ILE A 628 -20.33 -36.85 -2.96
C ILE A 628 -19.25 -37.72 -3.58
N TYR A 629 -18.79 -37.32 -4.76
CA TYR A 629 -17.62 -37.88 -5.43
C TYR A 629 -16.59 -36.78 -5.64
N VAL A 630 -15.32 -37.15 -5.69
CA VAL A 630 -14.25 -36.26 -6.11
C VAL A 630 -13.56 -36.86 -7.32
N LEU A 631 -13.53 -36.09 -8.41
CA LEU A 631 -12.77 -36.40 -9.61
C LEU A 631 -11.40 -35.73 -9.51
N THR A 632 -10.35 -36.52 -9.46
CA THR A 632 -8.97 -36.07 -9.66
C THR A 632 -8.75 -35.82 -11.15
N VAL A 633 -8.35 -34.59 -11.51
CA VAL A 633 -8.13 -34.19 -12.91
C VAL A 633 -6.65 -34.14 -13.22
N ALA A 634 -6.19 -34.93 -14.20
CA ALA A 634 -4.80 -34.95 -14.64
C ALA A 634 -4.42 -33.64 -15.37
N ASN A 635 -3.13 -33.28 -15.36
CA ASN A 635 -2.58 -32.06 -15.97
C ASN A 635 -2.28 -32.19 -17.48
N GLY A 636 -2.91 -33.15 -18.15
CA GLY A 636 -2.64 -33.53 -19.54
C GLY A 636 -1.64 -34.69 -19.69
N ILE A 637 -0.98 -35.09 -18.60
CA ILE A 637 -0.16 -36.30 -18.50
C ILE A 637 -0.94 -37.27 -17.60
N GLY A 638 -1.60 -38.26 -18.18
CA GLY A 638 -2.36 -39.26 -17.44
C GLY A 638 -3.89 -39.16 -17.54
N SER A 639 -4.58 -40.11 -16.90
CA SER A 639 -6.05 -40.20 -16.87
C SER A 639 -6.65 -39.68 -15.56
N ASN A 640 -7.83 -39.09 -15.64
CA ASN A 640 -8.61 -38.68 -14.47
C ASN A 640 -9.04 -39.91 -13.65
N ALA A 641 -9.24 -39.72 -12.34
CA ALA A 641 -9.64 -40.77 -11.42
C ALA A 641 -10.84 -40.32 -10.58
N LEU A 642 -11.86 -41.16 -10.45
CA LEU A 642 -13.04 -40.87 -9.62
C LEU A 642 -12.91 -41.61 -8.29
N SER A 643 -13.18 -40.92 -7.19
CA SER A 643 -13.24 -41.53 -5.86
C SER A 643 -14.41 -42.51 -5.73
N ALA A 644 -14.35 -43.38 -4.71
CA ALA A 644 -15.56 -43.98 -4.17
C ALA A 644 -16.49 -42.86 -3.62
N PRO A 645 -17.82 -43.05 -3.62
CA PRO A 645 -18.74 -42.07 -3.03
C PRO A 645 -18.61 -42.02 -1.51
N THR A 646 -19.01 -40.89 -0.93
CA THR A 646 -19.35 -40.83 0.50
C THR A 646 -20.55 -41.72 0.84
N SER A 647 -20.77 -41.97 2.13
CA SER A 647 -22.10 -42.36 2.60
C SER A 647 -23.16 -41.34 2.15
N THR A 648 -24.41 -41.79 2.05
CA THR A 648 -25.53 -40.91 1.72
C THR A 648 -25.64 -39.81 2.78
N ILE A 649 -25.68 -38.56 2.33
CA ILE A 649 -25.89 -37.38 3.16
C ILE A 649 -27.23 -36.74 2.78
N THR A 650 -28.01 -36.32 3.77
CA THR A 650 -29.22 -35.52 3.56
C THR A 650 -29.05 -34.23 4.32
N LEU A 651 -29.23 -33.09 3.63
CA LEU A 651 -29.21 -31.79 4.26
C LEU A 651 -30.45 -31.66 5.15
N ASN A 652 -30.23 -31.51 6.46
CA ASN A 652 -31.27 -31.41 7.48
C ASN A 652 -31.20 -30.04 8.14
N LYS A 653 -32.35 -29.56 8.62
CA LYS A 653 -32.37 -28.33 9.41
C LYS A 653 -31.53 -28.44 10.67
N ASN A 654 -30.51 -27.60 10.78
CA ASN A 654 -29.60 -27.52 11.91
C ASN A 654 -29.66 -26.15 12.61
N PHE A 655 -30.60 -26.02 13.55
CA PHE A 655 -30.82 -24.78 14.27
C PHE A 655 -29.78 -24.47 15.36
N ASN A 656 -28.54 -24.93 15.24
CA ASN A 656 -27.51 -24.62 16.22
C ASN A 656 -27.33 -23.10 16.38
N VAL A 657 -27.31 -22.65 17.62
CA VAL A 657 -27.09 -21.24 18.00
C VAL A 657 -25.87 -21.10 18.91
N GLN A 658 -25.27 -19.91 18.93
CA GLN A 658 -24.15 -19.61 19.82
C GLN A 658 -24.66 -18.99 21.14
N ALA A 659 -23.92 -19.22 22.23
CA ALA A 659 -24.17 -18.54 23.48
C ALA A 659 -23.78 -17.05 23.36
N VAL A 660 -24.44 -16.19 24.14
CA VAL A 660 -24.06 -14.78 24.26
C VAL A 660 -22.70 -14.65 24.97
N THR A 661 -22.00 -13.55 24.71
CA THR A 661 -20.70 -13.25 25.33
C THR A 661 -20.74 -11.94 26.13
N ASN A 662 -19.68 -11.61 26.86
CA ASN A 662 -19.58 -10.38 27.67
C ASN A 662 -20.76 -10.18 28.63
N LEU A 663 -21.27 -11.28 29.22
CA LEU A 663 -22.37 -11.22 30.17
C LEU A 663 -21.88 -10.55 31.46
N ASN A 664 -22.45 -9.39 31.76
CA ASN A 664 -22.22 -8.65 32.98
C ASN A 664 -23.56 -8.33 33.65
N VAL A 665 -23.50 -8.12 34.97
CA VAL A 665 -24.66 -7.75 35.77
C VAL A 665 -24.24 -6.67 36.76
N ALA A 666 -25.07 -5.66 36.92
CA ALA A 666 -24.83 -4.53 37.81
C ALA A 666 -26.10 -4.19 38.59
N ASP A 667 -25.90 -3.73 39.82
CA ASP A 667 -26.94 -3.13 40.66
C ASP A 667 -26.88 -1.61 40.41
N ILE A 668 -27.85 -1.06 39.66
CA ILE A 668 -27.77 0.31 39.13
C ILE A 668 -28.65 1.32 39.87
N ALA A 669 -29.46 0.86 40.82
CA ALA A 669 -30.31 1.69 41.69
C ALA A 669 -30.56 0.92 43.00
N ASP A 670 -31.33 1.49 43.92
CA ASP A 670 -31.59 0.89 45.23
C ASP A 670 -33.10 0.85 45.48
N ASN A 671 -33.76 -0.06 44.75
CA ASN A 671 -35.20 -0.31 44.82
C ASN A 671 -35.53 -1.51 45.72
N GLY A 672 -34.55 -2.36 46.01
CA GLY A 672 -34.65 -3.43 47.02
C GLY A 672 -35.47 -4.65 46.64
N ASP A 673 -35.98 -4.68 45.40
CA ASP A 673 -36.84 -5.72 44.85
C ASP A 673 -36.28 -6.29 43.52
N GLY A 674 -35.02 -5.98 43.20
CA GLY A 674 -34.33 -6.45 42.00
C GLY A 674 -34.70 -5.69 40.72
N ARG A 675 -35.51 -4.62 40.81
CA ARG A 675 -35.84 -3.72 39.68
C ARG A 675 -34.66 -2.86 39.19
N ASP A 676 -33.58 -2.94 39.93
CA ASP A 676 -32.31 -2.25 39.78
C ASP A 676 -31.21 -3.15 39.21
N VAL A 677 -31.49 -4.44 38.98
CA VAL A 677 -30.54 -5.32 38.30
C VAL A 677 -30.52 -4.98 36.82
N GLN A 678 -29.36 -4.54 36.32
CA GLN A 678 -29.11 -4.36 34.91
C GLN A 678 -28.22 -5.49 34.40
N VAL A 679 -28.71 -6.23 33.40
CA VAL A 679 -27.98 -7.28 32.70
C VAL A 679 -27.52 -6.75 31.36
N THR A 680 -26.23 -6.90 31.05
CA THR A 680 -25.65 -6.55 29.75
C THR A 680 -24.95 -7.75 29.14
N PHE A 681 -25.10 -7.94 27.83
CA PHE A 681 -24.40 -8.99 27.09
C PHE A 681 -24.29 -8.66 25.60
N THR A 682 -23.39 -9.35 24.91
CA THR A 682 -23.17 -9.28 23.47
C THR A 682 -23.87 -10.46 22.80
N LYS A 683 -24.87 -10.17 21.96
CA LYS A 683 -25.56 -11.16 21.11
C LYS A 683 -24.57 -11.76 20.09
N PRO A 684 -24.74 -13.02 19.67
CA PRO A 684 -24.02 -13.57 18.52
C PRO A 684 -24.15 -12.67 17.29
N SER A 685 -23.08 -12.54 16.51
CA SER A 685 -23.09 -11.74 15.27
C SER A 685 -24.04 -12.30 14.20
N ASN A 686 -24.37 -13.59 14.28
CA ASN A 686 -25.36 -14.25 13.43
C ASN A 686 -26.53 -14.77 14.28
N GLU A 687 -27.69 -14.13 14.13
CA GLU A 687 -28.94 -14.50 14.82
C GLU A 687 -29.95 -15.23 13.90
N ALA A 688 -29.52 -15.71 12.72
CA ALA A 688 -30.43 -16.34 11.76
C ALA A 688 -31.22 -17.51 12.37
N ASN A 689 -30.52 -18.34 13.15
CA ASN A 689 -31.10 -19.50 13.84
C ASN A 689 -31.58 -19.22 15.26
N VAL A 690 -31.38 -18.00 15.76
CA VAL A 690 -31.87 -17.59 17.08
C VAL A 690 -33.36 -17.27 16.97
N ASN A 691 -34.14 -17.71 17.94
CA ASN A 691 -35.53 -17.35 18.12
C ASN A 691 -35.67 -16.17 19.09
N HIS A 692 -35.11 -16.32 20.30
CA HIS A 692 -35.02 -15.30 21.35
C HIS A 692 -33.96 -15.69 22.39
N TYR A 693 -33.72 -14.83 23.37
CA TYR A 693 -32.87 -15.11 24.54
C TYR A 693 -33.72 -15.21 25.80
N ARG A 694 -33.30 -16.06 26.74
CA ARG A 694 -33.89 -16.15 28.08
C ARG A 694 -32.83 -15.79 29.12
N ILE A 695 -33.08 -14.75 29.91
CA ILE A 695 -32.24 -14.33 31.03
C ILE A 695 -32.75 -15.07 32.28
N LEU A 696 -31.87 -15.84 32.91
CA LEU A 696 -32.14 -16.69 34.07
C LEU A 696 -31.33 -16.22 35.27
N ILE A 697 -31.98 -16.09 36.42
CA ILE A 697 -31.37 -15.58 37.65
C ILE A 697 -31.28 -16.72 38.65
N VAL A 698 -30.06 -17.03 39.08
CA VAL A 698 -29.74 -18.26 39.79
C VAL A 698 -29.11 -17.91 41.14
N PRO A 699 -29.72 -18.29 42.28
CA PRO A 699 -29.17 -18.03 43.60
C PRO A 699 -27.96 -18.93 43.86
N THR A 700 -26.84 -18.32 44.23
CA THR A 700 -25.55 -19.04 44.36
C THR A 700 -25.55 -20.04 45.51
N ALA A 701 -26.38 -19.83 46.52
CA ALA A 701 -26.52 -20.75 47.65
C ALA A 701 -27.21 -22.08 47.29
N TYR A 702 -27.99 -22.12 46.20
CA TYR A 702 -28.76 -23.30 45.82
C TYR A 702 -28.11 -24.08 44.67
N TYR A 703 -27.51 -23.36 43.71
CA TYR A 703 -26.80 -23.97 42.59
C TYR A 703 -25.32 -23.65 42.68
N SER A 704 -24.50 -24.64 43.03
CA SER A 704 -23.04 -24.55 42.92
C SER A 704 -22.58 -24.47 41.46
N SER A 705 -23.36 -25.04 40.54
CA SER A 705 -23.26 -24.88 39.09
C SER A 705 -24.65 -25.00 38.46
N PHE A 706 -24.88 -24.27 37.37
CA PHE A 706 -26.14 -24.26 36.62
C PHE A 706 -25.85 -24.58 35.16
N ASN A 707 -26.55 -25.58 34.60
CA ASN A 707 -26.25 -26.14 33.28
C ASN A 707 -27.40 -25.98 32.27
N LEU A 708 -27.12 -26.34 31.02
CA LEU A 708 -28.05 -26.18 29.89
C LEU A 708 -29.38 -26.93 30.10
N SER A 709 -29.33 -28.15 30.65
CA SER A 709 -30.55 -28.93 30.92
C SER A 709 -31.44 -28.25 31.95
N GLN A 710 -30.84 -27.75 33.04
CA GLN A 710 -31.55 -27.00 34.08
C GLN A 710 -32.13 -25.70 33.50
N ALA A 711 -31.33 -24.93 32.76
CA ALA A 711 -31.79 -23.70 32.09
C ALA A 711 -32.97 -23.93 31.15
N ASN A 712 -32.96 -25.05 30.42
CA ASN A 712 -34.04 -25.39 29.50
C ASN A 712 -35.33 -25.83 30.22
N SER A 713 -35.20 -26.45 31.40
CA SER A 713 -36.33 -26.86 32.24
C SER A 713 -36.91 -25.72 33.11
N SER A 714 -36.24 -24.57 33.19
CA SER A 714 -36.68 -23.45 34.02
C SER A 714 -37.92 -22.76 33.45
N ASN A 715 -38.95 -22.61 34.28
CA ASN A 715 -40.18 -21.89 33.94
C ASN A 715 -40.11 -20.37 34.22
N TYR A 716 -39.11 -19.93 34.99
CA TYR A 716 -38.94 -18.53 35.38
C TYR A 716 -37.71 -17.94 34.70
N TYR A 717 -37.94 -17.06 33.73
CA TYR A 717 -36.93 -16.35 32.96
C TYR A 717 -37.51 -15.06 32.38
N ILE A 718 -36.64 -14.20 31.86
CA ILE A 718 -37.01 -12.97 31.16
C ILE A 718 -36.65 -13.13 29.70
N THR A 719 -37.57 -12.81 28.79
CA THR A 719 -37.31 -12.90 27.35
C THR A 719 -36.70 -11.61 26.83
N GLU A 720 -35.62 -11.75 26.06
CA GLU A 720 -35.03 -10.68 25.25
C GLU A 720 -35.11 -11.08 23.77
N SER A 721 -35.54 -10.15 22.90
CA SER A 721 -35.77 -10.45 21.49
C SER A 721 -34.46 -10.51 20.69
N LYS A 722 -34.47 -11.26 19.58
CA LYS A 722 -33.39 -11.23 18.59
C LYS A 722 -33.38 -9.93 17.79
N GLY A 723 -32.23 -9.55 17.23
CA GLY A 723 -32.04 -8.32 16.48
C GLY A 723 -31.78 -7.08 17.36
N GLY A 724 -31.67 -5.91 16.71
CA GLY A 724 -31.31 -4.66 17.36
C GLY A 724 -29.81 -4.48 17.55
N ASN A 725 -29.39 -3.76 18.59
CA ASN A 725 -27.98 -3.60 18.92
C ASN A 725 -27.37 -4.92 19.40
N ILE A 726 -26.15 -5.21 18.94
CA ILE A 726 -25.39 -6.40 19.34
C ILE A 726 -25.13 -6.39 20.86
N ALA A 727 -24.88 -5.21 21.44
CA ALA A 727 -24.84 -5.02 22.89
C ALA A 727 -26.28 -4.82 23.42
N ALA A 728 -26.79 -5.84 24.12
CA ALA A 728 -28.08 -5.80 24.79
C ALA A 728 -27.91 -5.29 26.22
N THR A 729 -28.78 -4.39 26.64
CA THR A 729 -28.89 -3.92 28.03
C THR A 729 -30.34 -4.07 28.48
N ARG A 730 -30.57 -4.81 29.56
CA ARG A 730 -31.88 -5.03 30.14
C ARG A 730 -31.88 -4.73 31.62
N THR A 731 -32.64 -3.74 32.03
CA THR A 731 -33.01 -3.56 33.44
C THR A 731 -34.16 -4.51 33.75
N LEU A 732 -33.99 -5.31 34.79
CA LEU A 732 -34.98 -6.29 35.23
C LEU A 732 -36.06 -5.58 36.04
N ASP A 733 -37.30 -6.07 36.06
CA ASP A 733 -38.40 -5.45 36.81
C ASP A 733 -39.28 -6.51 37.50
N GLY A 734 -39.25 -6.58 38.83
CA GLY A 734 -40.14 -7.44 39.63
C GLY A 734 -39.93 -8.95 39.40
N VAL A 735 -38.69 -9.35 39.13
CA VAL A 735 -38.37 -10.67 38.57
C VAL A 735 -38.17 -11.74 39.64
N ARG A 736 -38.32 -12.99 39.21
CA ARG A 736 -38.13 -14.18 40.05
C ARG A 736 -36.84 -14.90 39.68
N ASP A 737 -36.23 -15.55 40.67
CA ASP A 737 -35.17 -16.51 40.44
C ASP A 737 -35.70 -17.76 39.71
N VAL A 738 -34.82 -18.62 39.20
CA VAL A 738 -35.20 -19.86 38.48
C VAL A 738 -36.04 -20.84 39.31
N ARG A 739 -36.16 -20.63 40.63
CA ARG A 739 -37.00 -21.43 41.54
C ARG A 739 -38.38 -20.78 41.77
N GLY A 740 -38.62 -19.61 41.20
CA GLY A 740 -39.88 -18.87 41.32
C GLY A 740 -39.95 -17.93 42.53
N ASN A 741 -38.88 -17.77 43.31
CA ASN A 741 -38.87 -16.83 44.43
C ASN A 741 -38.54 -15.41 43.93
N PHE A 742 -39.11 -14.39 44.55
CA PHE A 742 -38.68 -13.02 44.29
C PHE A 742 -37.20 -12.85 44.65
N ILE A 743 -36.51 -11.99 43.90
CA ILE A 743 -35.13 -11.60 44.23
C ILE A 743 -35.16 -10.74 45.49
N THR A 744 -34.23 -10.98 46.40
CA THR A 744 -34.16 -10.31 47.70
C THR A 744 -32.78 -9.71 47.96
N GLU A 745 -32.73 -8.54 48.59
CA GLU A 745 -31.50 -7.91 49.08
C GLU A 745 -30.67 -8.86 49.97
N GLY A 746 -29.34 -8.73 49.90
CA GLY A 746 -28.40 -9.54 50.69
C GLY A 746 -28.25 -10.99 50.23
N THR A 747 -29.02 -11.44 49.23
CA THR A 747 -28.81 -12.74 48.58
C THR A 747 -27.92 -12.58 47.36
N SER A 748 -26.96 -13.50 47.21
CA SER A 748 -26.07 -13.55 46.06
C SER A 748 -26.67 -14.36 44.91
N TYR A 749 -26.61 -13.80 43.71
CA TYR A 749 -27.11 -14.40 42.47
C TYR A 749 -26.03 -14.43 41.39
N ARG A 750 -26.24 -15.30 40.41
CA ARG A 750 -25.58 -15.27 39.10
C ARG A 750 -26.64 -15.23 38.03
N VAL A 751 -26.35 -14.55 36.93
CA VAL A 751 -27.20 -14.50 35.76
C VAL A 751 -26.63 -15.42 34.69
N TYR A 752 -27.51 -16.10 33.97
CA TYR A 752 -27.21 -16.87 32.77
C TYR A 752 -28.14 -16.41 31.66
N VAL A 753 -27.67 -16.49 30.42
CA VAL A 753 -28.49 -16.21 29.25
C VAL A 753 -28.50 -17.45 28.36
N LEU A 754 -29.69 -17.99 28.12
CA LEU A 754 -29.92 -19.10 27.21
C LEU A 754 -30.33 -18.55 25.84
N THR A 755 -29.51 -18.79 24.82
CA THR A 755 -29.87 -18.53 23.43
C THR A 755 -30.77 -19.67 22.94
N VAL A 756 -32.02 -19.34 22.58
CA VAL A 756 -33.03 -20.30 22.12
C VAL A 756 -33.03 -20.34 20.61
N ALA A 757 -32.96 -21.53 20.03
CA ALA A 757 -32.96 -21.76 18.60
C ALA A 757 -34.37 -21.69 17.99
N ASN A 758 -34.49 -21.48 16.67
CA ASN A 758 -35.76 -21.52 15.93
C ASN A 758 -36.42 -22.91 15.92
N GLY A 759 -35.66 -23.98 16.20
CA GLY A 759 -36.16 -25.35 16.32
C GLY A 759 -36.61 -25.71 17.73
N ASN A 760 -37.62 -26.59 17.84
CA ASN A 760 -38.17 -27.05 19.12
C ASN A 760 -37.36 -28.18 19.78
N THR A 761 -36.08 -28.37 19.43
CA THR A 761 -35.23 -29.44 19.97
C THR A 761 -34.25 -28.89 21.02
N PRO A 762 -34.34 -29.33 22.29
CA PRO A 762 -33.45 -28.93 23.39
C PRO A 762 -31.94 -28.93 23.10
N ASN A 763 -31.48 -29.82 22.21
CA ASN A 763 -30.06 -30.05 21.95
C ASN A 763 -29.41 -28.98 21.06
N THR A 764 -30.19 -28.02 20.55
CA THR A 764 -29.69 -26.95 19.67
C THR A 764 -29.54 -25.61 20.39
N TYR A 765 -29.89 -25.50 21.68
CA TYR A 765 -29.77 -24.26 22.47
C TYR A 765 -28.36 -24.09 23.05
N ALA A 766 -27.98 -22.85 23.37
CA ALA A 766 -26.66 -22.55 23.94
C ALA A 766 -26.78 -21.67 25.19
N LEU A 767 -26.18 -22.11 26.30
CA LEU A 767 -26.17 -21.38 27.58
C LEU A 767 -24.87 -20.59 27.72
N SER A 768 -24.96 -19.33 28.15
CA SER A 768 -23.79 -18.51 28.46
C SER A 768 -22.97 -19.08 29.63
N SER A 769 -21.72 -18.65 29.73
CA SER A 769 -21.01 -18.70 31.02
C SER A 769 -21.79 -17.89 32.06
N ALA A 770 -21.62 -18.23 33.34
CA ALA A 770 -22.23 -17.50 34.43
C ALA A 770 -21.69 -16.05 34.48
N SER A 771 -22.55 -15.08 34.79
CA SER A 771 -22.10 -13.73 35.15
C SER A 771 -21.22 -13.76 36.40
N PRO A 772 -20.48 -12.67 36.70
CA PRO A 772 -19.98 -12.42 38.05
C PRO A 772 -21.11 -12.55 39.10
N VAL A 773 -20.74 -12.92 40.32
CA VAL A 773 -21.71 -12.95 41.43
C VAL A 773 -22.15 -11.52 41.72
N ILE A 774 -23.45 -11.29 41.78
CA ILE A 774 -24.04 -10.04 42.23
C ILE A 774 -24.77 -10.27 43.55
N THR A 775 -24.50 -9.42 44.52
CA THR A 775 -25.27 -9.35 45.77
C THR A 775 -25.98 -8.03 45.74
N LEU A 776 -27.32 -8.06 45.75
CA LEU A 776 -28.11 -6.84 45.87
C LEU A 776 -27.79 -6.16 47.20
N SER A 777 -27.34 -4.91 47.11
CA SER A 777 -26.92 -4.15 48.29
C SER A 777 -28.14 -3.79 49.12
N LYS A 778 -28.02 -3.90 50.45
CA LYS A 778 -29.06 -3.43 51.37
C LYS A 778 -28.97 -1.90 51.48
N SER A 779 -30.06 -1.16 51.22
CA SER A 779 -30.04 0.30 51.35
C SER A 779 -29.57 0.73 52.74
N LYS A 780 -28.62 1.67 52.82
CA LYS A 780 -28.17 2.23 54.09
C LYS A 780 -29.28 3.12 54.68
N ALA A 781 -29.84 2.73 55.83
CA ALA A 781 -30.94 3.47 56.45
C ALA A 781 -30.61 4.97 56.66
N VAL A 782 -31.55 5.84 56.33
CA VAL A 782 -31.42 7.30 56.52
C VAL A 782 -31.45 7.65 58.01
N GLN A 783 -30.61 8.58 58.45
CA GLN A 783 -30.59 9.08 59.84
C GLN A 783 -31.54 10.27 60.01
N ALA A 784 -32.25 10.31 61.14
CA ALA A 784 -33.06 11.47 61.53
C ALA A 784 -32.17 12.66 61.97
N VAL A 785 -32.66 13.88 61.77
CA VAL A 785 -32.03 15.09 62.31
C VAL A 785 -32.26 15.20 63.82
N SER A 786 -31.47 16.04 64.51
CA SER A 786 -31.59 16.28 65.96
C SER A 786 -31.57 17.76 66.31
N ASN A 787 -31.83 18.10 67.58
CA ASN A 787 -31.75 19.47 68.13
C ASN A 787 -32.60 20.50 67.38
N ILE A 788 -33.89 20.22 67.19
CA ILE A 788 -34.81 21.15 66.54
C ILE A 788 -35.14 22.29 67.50
N ASN A 789 -34.75 23.51 67.12
CA ASN A 789 -35.07 24.75 67.83
C ASN A 789 -36.09 25.54 67.01
N VAL A 790 -37.12 26.03 67.69
CA VAL A 790 -38.19 26.84 67.11
C VAL A 790 -38.36 28.12 67.92
N SER A 791 -38.51 29.26 67.24
CA SER A 791 -38.70 30.57 67.87
C SER A 791 -39.68 31.42 67.07
N ASP A 792 -40.46 32.22 67.80
CA ASP A 792 -41.31 33.27 67.25
C ASP A 792 -40.48 34.57 67.13
N ILE A 793 -40.25 35.05 65.90
CA ILE A 793 -39.35 36.18 65.61
C ILE A 793 -40.04 37.35 64.90
N GLY A 794 -41.36 37.29 64.75
CA GLY A 794 -42.12 38.19 63.91
C GLY A 794 -43.46 38.56 64.53
N ASP A 795 -44.28 39.20 63.72
CA ASP A 795 -45.61 39.64 64.14
C ASP A 795 -46.57 39.73 62.96
N PHE A 796 -46.47 38.73 62.09
CA PHE A 796 -47.29 38.60 60.91
C PHE A 796 -48.59 37.85 61.18
N GLY A 797 -48.72 37.25 62.37
CA GLY A 797 -49.83 36.42 62.80
C GLY A 797 -49.96 35.12 62.01
N ASP A 798 -48.90 34.74 61.29
CA ASP A 798 -48.88 33.62 60.36
C ASP A 798 -47.56 32.84 60.40
N GLY A 799 -47.40 31.83 59.56
CA GLY A 799 -46.22 30.97 59.56
C GLY A 799 -44.87 31.70 59.44
N ARG A 800 -44.81 32.94 58.91
CA ARG A 800 -43.56 33.72 58.81
C ARG A 800 -42.89 34.00 60.14
N ASP A 801 -43.68 33.99 61.20
CA ASP A 801 -43.21 34.24 62.56
C ASP A 801 -42.37 33.08 63.08
N LEU A 802 -42.52 31.89 62.50
CA LEU A 802 -41.84 30.68 62.95
C LEU A 802 -40.46 30.49 62.28
N GLN A 803 -39.40 30.75 63.04
CA GLN A 803 -38.03 30.40 62.67
C GLN A 803 -37.65 29.02 63.23
N ILE A 804 -37.07 28.18 62.38
CA ILE A 804 -36.76 26.78 62.66
C ILE A 804 -35.30 26.52 62.34
N SER A 805 -34.58 25.84 63.24
CA SER A 805 -33.22 25.35 63.00
C SER A 805 -33.00 23.95 63.57
N PHE A 806 -32.04 23.20 63.03
CA PHE A 806 -31.76 21.82 63.46
C PHE A 806 -30.29 21.43 63.22
N SER A 807 -29.83 20.36 63.87
CA SER A 807 -28.52 19.75 63.63
C SER A 807 -28.61 18.69 62.55
N LYS A 808 -27.67 18.75 61.61
CA LYS A 808 -27.51 17.75 60.55
C LYS A 808 -27.18 16.35 61.13
N PRO A 809 -27.57 15.25 60.46
CA PRO A 809 -27.18 13.90 60.84
C PRO A 809 -25.66 13.65 60.70
N SER A 810 -25.18 12.62 61.39
CA SER A 810 -23.75 12.24 61.35
C SER A 810 -23.33 11.73 59.98
N ASP A 811 -24.26 11.10 59.25
CA ASP A 811 -24.09 10.66 57.87
C ASP A 811 -25.25 11.14 57.01
N GLU A 812 -24.94 12.05 56.08
CA GLU A 812 -25.89 12.58 55.11
C GLU A 812 -25.66 12.00 53.70
N SER A 813 -24.77 11.02 53.53
CA SER A 813 -24.43 10.49 52.20
C SER A 813 -25.65 9.97 51.44
N ASN A 814 -26.61 9.39 52.15
CA ASN A 814 -27.86 8.88 51.58
C ASN A 814 -29.07 9.82 51.72
N ILE A 815 -28.86 11.10 52.10
CA ILE A 815 -29.94 12.11 52.24
C ILE A 815 -29.93 13.03 51.03
N GLY A 816 -31.11 13.22 50.42
CA GLY A 816 -31.36 14.15 49.33
C GLY A 816 -31.85 15.52 49.82
N ASN A 817 -32.88 15.53 50.66
CA ASN A 817 -33.44 16.74 51.26
C ASN A 817 -34.13 16.45 52.60
N TYR A 818 -34.55 17.51 53.28
CA TYR A 818 -35.35 17.43 54.50
C TYR A 818 -36.72 18.06 54.27
N ARG A 819 -37.69 17.70 55.12
CA ARG A 819 -39.05 18.23 55.08
C ARG A 819 -39.51 18.64 56.46
N ILE A 820 -39.92 19.89 56.60
CA ILE A 820 -40.47 20.48 57.81
C ILE A 820 -41.97 20.24 57.86
N LEU A 821 -42.43 19.73 59.00
CA LEU A 821 -43.82 19.41 59.29
C LEU A 821 -44.22 20.14 60.58
N VAL A 822 -45.10 21.13 60.45
CA VAL A 822 -45.65 21.86 61.60
C VAL A 822 -46.92 21.17 62.06
N VAL A 823 -46.87 20.51 63.21
CA VAL A 823 -47.96 19.68 63.74
C VAL A 823 -48.63 20.41 64.89
N PRO A 824 -49.97 20.56 64.93
CA PRO A 824 -50.67 21.06 66.11
C PRO A 824 -50.29 20.23 67.35
N ALA A 825 -49.97 20.86 68.47
CA ALA A 825 -49.45 20.17 69.65
C ALA A 825 -50.39 19.06 70.17
N SER A 826 -51.71 19.22 69.98
CA SER A 826 -52.73 18.22 70.30
C SER A 826 -52.64 16.92 69.49
N LYS A 827 -51.98 16.95 68.32
CA LYS A 827 -51.80 15.80 67.40
C LYS A 827 -50.37 15.31 67.31
N ALA A 828 -49.44 15.95 68.01
CA ALA A 828 -48.03 15.55 68.01
C ALA A 828 -47.81 14.18 68.69
N ASN A 829 -48.65 13.82 69.68
CA ASN A 829 -48.54 12.53 70.35
C ASN A 829 -48.94 11.39 69.41
N GLY A 830 -47.99 10.51 69.09
CA GLY A 830 -48.19 9.40 68.13
C GLY A 830 -47.97 9.78 66.66
N PHE A 831 -47.48 10.99 66.36
CA PHE A 831 -47.09 11.37 65.00
C PHE A 831 -45.80 10.62 64.59
N ASP A 832 -45.95 9.61 63.72
CA ASP A 832 -44.88 8.73 63.26
C ASP A 832 -44.51 8.97 61.78
N VAL A 833 -43.52 8.23 61.27
CA VAL A 833 -43.09 8.35 59.87
C VAL A 833 -44.20 8.04 58.87
N ASN A 834 -45.14 7.14 59.19
CA ASN A 834 -46.25 6.81 58.30
C ASN A 834 -47.29 7.94 58.25
N ALA A 835 -47.53 8.62 59.37
CA ALA A 835 -48.35 9.81 59.43
C ALA A 835 -47.69 10.96 58.66
N ALA A 836 -46.40 11.18 58.85
CA ALA A 836 -45.61 12.19 58.14
C ALA A 836 -45.65 12.03 56.61
N LEU A 837 -45.56 10.79 56.11
CA LEU A 837 -45.62 10.49 54.67
C LEU A 837 -47.00 10.75 54.03
N LYS A 838 -48.07 10.89 54.82
CA LYS A 838 -49.43 11.19 54.34
C LYS A 838 -49.75 12.68 54.33
N VAL A 839 -48.90 13.51 54.94
CA VAL A 839 -49.11 14.95 55.02
C VAL A 839 -48.91 15.58 53.64
N THR A 840 -49.87 16.41 53.22
CA THR A 840 -49.84 17.14 51.96
C THR A 840 -49.26 18.55 52.09
N ASP A 841 -49.39 19.16 53.26
CA ASP A 841 -48.96 20.53 53.56
C ASP A 841 -47.68 20.49 54.40
N TYR A 842 -46.56 20.85 53.78
CA TYR A 842 -45.21 20.80 54.36
C TYR A 842 -44.29 21.82 53.69
N THR A 843 -43.07 21.98 54.21
CA THR A 843 -42.03 22.81 53.59
C THR A 843 -40.75 22.02 53.41
N ASP A 844 -40.27 21.89 52.18
CA ASP A 844 -39.00 21.21 51.89
C ASP A 844 -37.81 22.16 52.09
N ILE A 845 -36.73 21.64 52.68
CA ILE A 845 -35.47 22.35 52.87
C ILE A 845 -34.33 21.51 52.28
N ASN A 846 -33.48 22.15 51.47
CA ASN A 846 -32.41 21.46 50.77
C ASN A 846 -31.30 21.02 51.73
N LYS A 847 -30.64 19.90 51.39
CA LYS A 847 -29.41 19.48 52.06
C LYS A 847 -28.37 20.61 52.05
N GLY A 848 -27.74 20.87 53.20
CA GLY A 848 -26.83 21.99 53.40
C GLY A 848 -27.48 23.25 53.99
N GLN A 849 -28.82 23.32 54.03
CA GLN A 849 -29.57 24.35 54.73
C GLN A 849 -30.21 23.74 55.99
N TYR A 850 -29.86 24.27 57.16
CA TYR A 850 -30.28 23.72 58.46
C TYR A 850 -31.03 24.74 59.34
N SER A 851 -31.42 25.87 58.75
CA SER A 851 -32.21 26.92 59.40
C SER A 851 -33.07 27.64 58.34
N MET A 852 -34.33 27.94 58.66
CA MET A 852 -35.22 28.76 57.83
C MET A 852 -36.38 29.37 58.63
N SER A 853 -36.93 30.47 58.13
CA SER A 853 -38.26 30.96 58.50
C SER A 853 -39.28 30.49 57.46
N LEU A 854 -40.49 30.15 57.89
CA LEU A 854 -41.52 29.73 56.93
C LEU A 854 -42.04 30.92 56.09
N GLY A 855 -42.74 30.61 55.00
CA GLY A 855 -43.27 31.60 54.07
C GLY A 855 -44.69 32.06 54.40
N THR A 856 -45.17 33.08 53.68
CA THR A 856 -46.57 33.51 53.70
C THR A 856 -47.51 32.36 53.37
N GLY A 857 -48.59 32.21 54.13
CA GLY A 857 -49.60 31.18 53.87
C GLY A 857 -49.19 29.75 54.23
N SER A 858 -48.11 29.58 55.00
CA SER A 858 -47.71 28.26 55.51
C SER A 858 -48.80 27.65 56.38
N LYS A 859 -49.00 26.35 56.21
CA LYS A 859 -50.05 25.58 56.87
C LYS A 859 -49.46 24.51 57.77
N ASP A 860 -50.24 24.13 58.78
CA ASP A 860 -49.96 22.96 59.60
C ASP A 860 -50.30 21.67 58.86
N THR A 861 -50.01 20.52 59.49
CA THR A 861 -50.25 19.20 58.90
C THR A 861 -51.74 18.84 58.72
N ASP A 862 -52.67 19.65 59.23
CA ASP A 862 -54.11 19.54 58.97
C ASP A 862 -54.56 20.42 57.78
N GLY A 863 -53.63 21.12 57.13
CA GLY A 863 -53.89 22.03 56.02
C GLY A 863 -54.51 23.37 56.45
N LYS A 864 -54.50 23.69 57.76
CA LYS A 864 -54.94 24.99 58.28
C LYS A 864 -53.77 25.96 58.34
N LEU A 865 -54.05 27.24 58.15
CA LEU A 865 -53.01 28.27 58.30
C LEU A 865 -52.43 28.22 59.71
N ILE A 866 -51.11 28.39 59.80
CA ILE A 866 -50.43 28.58 61.08
C ILE A 866 -50.83 29.97 61.59
N THR A 867 -51.32 30.08 62.83
CA THR A 867 -51.86 31.33 63.40
C THR A 867 -51.49 31.52 64.87
N ASN A 868 -51.61 32.76 65.35
CA ASN A 868 -51.42 33.11 66.76
C ASN A 868 -52.35 32.34 67.72
N GLY A 869 -51.85 32.08 68.94
CA GLY A 869 -52.60 31.43 70.03
C GLY A 869 -52.76 29.92 69.92
N GLN A 870 -52.43 29.30 68.79
CA GLN A 870 -52.38 27.85 68.64
C GLN A 870 -50.98 27.33 68.96
N GLU A 871 -50.90 26.27 69.77
CA GLU A 871 -49.65 25.61 70.11
C GLU A 871 -49.28 24.57 69.03
N TYR A 872 -48.03 24.60 68.58
CA TYR A 872 -47.47 23.73 67.54
C TYR A 872 -46.19 23.02 68.01
N ARG A 873 -45.86 21.92 67.34
CA ARG A 873 -44.56 21.25 67.40
C ARG A 873 -44.06 20.97 65.99
N VAL A 874 -42.74 21.10 65.79
CA VAL A 874 -42.12 20.88 64.49
C VAL A 874 -41.43 19.52 64.46
N TYR A 875 -41.65 18.79 63.37
CA TYR A 875 -40.92 17.58 63.02
C TYR A 875 -40.17 17.81 61.71
N ILE A 876 -39.06 17.11 61.54
CA ILE A 876 -38.27 17.13 60.32
C ILE A 876 -38.10 15.70 59.83
N LEU A 877 -38.56 15.45 58.61
CA LEU A 877 -38.41 14.18 57.92
C LEU A 877 -37.15 14.22 57.03
N SER A 878 -36.17 13.37 57.33
CA SER A 878 -35.03 13.12 56.45
C SER A 878 -35.47 12.24 55.28
N ILE A 879 -35.23 12.69 54.05
CA ILE A 879 -35.63 12.00 52.81
C ILE A 879 -34.38 11.58 52.02
N GLY A 880 -34.27 10.29 51.74
CA GLY A 880 -33.15 9.72 50.99
C GLY A 880 -33.31 9.81 49.47
N ASN A 881 -32.23 9.51 48.75
CA ASN A 881 -32.15 9.63 47.28
C ASN A 881 -32.90 8.52 46.48
N GLY A 882 -33.92 7.88 47.06
CA GLY A 882 -34.57 6.68 46.50
C GLY A 882 -35.94 6.40 47.12
N ASN A 883 -36.62 5.36 46.63
CA ASN A 883 -38.06 5.16 46.84
C ASN A 883 -38.43 4.06 47.85
N SER A 884 -37.46 3.47 48.55
CA SER A 884 -37.72 2.42 49.54
C SER A 884 -38.14 3.01 50.90
N LYS A 885 -38.88 2.25 51.72
CA LYS A 885 -39.30 2.72 53.06
C LYS A 885 -38.13 3.02 54.00
N ALA A 886 -36.94 2.47 53.75
CA ALA A 886 -35.72 2.73 54.52
C ALA A 886 -35.10 4.12 54.22
N MET A 887 -35.68 4.86 53.27
CA MET A 887 -35.24 6.19 52.82
C MET A 887 -35.90 7.33 53.59
N TYR A 888 -36.74 7.04 54.60
CA TYR A 888 -37.40 8.05 55.41
C TYR A 888 -37.10 7.85 56.88
N ASN A 889 -36.70 8.91 57.58
CA ASN A 889 -36.54 8.87 59.03
C ASN A 889 -37.02 10.18 59.65
N LEU A 890 -37.93 10.08 60.61
CA LEU A 890 -38.58 11.24 61.24
C LEU A 890 -37.83 11.61 62.53
N SER A 891 -37.57 12.90 62.72
CA SER A 891 -36.99 13.41 63.96
C SER A 891 -37.91 13.20 65.17
N PHE A 892 -37.34 13.36 66.35
CA PHE A 892 -38.16 13.71 67.52
C PHE A 892 -38.79 15.11 67.34
N ALA A 893 -39.90 15.36 68.03
CA ALA A 893 -40.59 16.64 68.01
C ALA A 893 -39.74 17.75 68.63
N SER A 894 -39.87 18.99 68.13
CA SER A 894 -39.40 20.17 68.85
C SER A 894 -40.11 20.36 70.20
N SER A 895 -39.58 21.28 71.02
CA SER A 895 -40.37 21.92 72.07
C SER A 895 -41.62 22.58 71.48
N ALA A 896 -42.68 22.66 72.28
CA ALA A 896 -43.91 23.31 71.85
C ALA A 896 -43.72 24.83 71.74
N ILE A 897 -44.40 25.45 70.77
CA ILE A 897 -44.32 26.89 70.49
C ILE A 897 -45.71 27.42 70.16
N THR A 898 -46.02 28.60 70.68
CA THR A 898 -47.26 29.34 70.40
C THR A 898 -46.87 30.68 69.81
N LEU A 899 -47.38 31.01 68.63
CA LEU A 899 -47.17 32.32 68.03
C LEU A 899 -48.00 33.37 68.80
N VAL A 900 -47.40 34.51 69.09
CA VAL A 900 -48.07 35.62 69.80
C VAL A 900 -48.09 36.89 68.95
N ASP A 901 -49.17 37.64 69.08
CA ASP A 901 -49.32 38.94 68.43
C ASP A 901 -48.54 39.99 69.23
N HIS A 902 -47.46 40.50 68.66
CA HIS A 902 -46.62 41.55 69.24
C HIS A 902 -47.12 42.98 68.89
N SER A 903 -48.24 43.13 68.16
CA SER A 903 -48.71 44.41 67.56
C SER A 903 -49.85 45.07 68.31
N ALA A 904 -50.38 44.43 69.37
CA ALA A 904 -51.41 45.03 70.22
C ALA A 904 -50.88 46.29 70.95
N PRO A 905 -51.60 47.43 70.94
CA PRO A 905 -51.10 48.69 71.50
C PRO A 905 -50.80 48.55 73.00
N VAL A 906 -49.70 49.16 73.43
CA VAL A 906 -49.32 49.25 74.85
C VAL A 906 -50.26 50.23 75.55
N ALA A 907 -50.87 49.82 76.66
CA ALA A 907 -51.74 50.68 77.46
C ALA A 907 -51.21 50.81 78.89
N VAL A 908 -51.09 52.05 79.38
CA VAL A 908 -50.76 52.38 80.77
C VAL A 908 -52.05 52.74 81.50
N GLU A 909 -52.40 51.96 82.52
CA GLU A 909 -53.63 52.06 83.29
C GLU A 909 -53.33 52.23 84.79
N ASN A 910 -54.33 52.64 85.58
CA ASN A 910 -54.25 52.70 87.05
C ASN A 910 -53.10 53.54 87.64
N VAL A 911 -52.73 54.66 86.98
CA VAL A 911 -51.69 55.59 87.47
C VAL A 911 -52.10 56.19 88.82
N LYS A 912 -51.29 55.95 89.85
CA LYS A 912 -51.53 56.39 91.23
C LYS A 912 -50.27 57.02 91.83
N LEU A 913 -50.46 58.20 92.42
CA LEU A 913 -49.48 58.83 93.30
C LEU A 913 -49.81 58.53 94.76
N SER A 914 -48.79 58.28 95.57
CA SER A 914 -48.88 58.13 97.03
C SER A 914 -47.74 58.88 97.69
N VAL A 915 -47.93 59.37 98.92
CA VAL A 915 -46.86 60.03 99.68
C VAL A 915 -46.46 59.14 100.85
N GLN A 916 -45.16 58.92 101.01
CA GLN A 916 -44.55 58.17 102.09
C GLN A 916 -43.60 59.10 102.87
N GLY A 917 -43.78 59.23 104.19
CA GLY A 917 -42.95 60.11 105.03
C GLY A 917 -43.62 61.43 105.43
N ASP A 918 -42.82 62.40 105.88
CA ASP A 918 -43.29 63.65 106.54
C ASP A 918 -43.82 64.73 105.57
N LYS A 919 -43.98 64.38 104.27
CA LYS A 919 -44.53 65.23 103.19
C LYS A 919 -43.73 66.49 102.85
N ASN A 920 -42.41 66.46 103.09
CA ASN A 920 -41.56 67.65 102.98
C ASN A 920 -40.48 67.55 101.88
N LYS A 921 -40.36 66.41 101.16
CA LYS A 921 -39.40 66.23 100.06
C LYS A 921 -40.03 65.58 98.82
N TYR A 922 -39.49 65.84 97.64
CA TYR A 922 -39.99 65.25 96.38
C TYR A 922 -39.77 63.73 96.30
N SER A 923 -38.72 63.22 96.96
CA SER A 923 -38.46 61.79 97.15
C SER A 923 -39.53 61.06 97.97
N ASP A 924 -40.38 61.79 98.68
CA ASP A 924 -41.47 61.22 99.49
C ASP A 924 -42.67 60.83 98.59
N ILE A 925 -42.68 61.21 97.31
CA ILE A 925 -43.76 60.86 96.36
C ILE A 925 -43.39 59.59 95.60
N LYS A 926 -44.29 58.60 95.68
CA LYS A 926 -44.19 57.34 94.95
C LYS A 926 -45.26 57.20 93.90
N ILE A 927 -44.87 56.80 92.69
CA ILE A 927 -45.77 56.51 91.57
C ILE A 927 -45.94 55.00 91.37
N SER A 928 -47.15 54.56 91.04
CA SER A 928 -47.44 53.19 90.59
C SER A 928 -48.44 53.15 89.44
N PHE A 929 -48.31 52.21 88.51
CA PHE A 929 -49.20 52.02 87.36
C PHE A 929 -49.09 50.59 86.78
N ASP A 930 -50.13 50.16 86.06
CA ASP A 930 -50.20 48.85 85.39
C ASP A 930 -50.00 49.01 83.87
N VAL A 931 -49.39 48.01 83.23
CA VAL A 931 -49.04 48.03 81.80
C VAL A 931 -49.53 46.77 81.10
N LYS A 932 -50.42 46.96 80.11
CA LYS A 932 -50.84 45.90 79.19
C LYS A 932 -49.94 45.89 77.95
N ASN A 933 -49.54 44.70 77.51
CA ASN A 933 -48.68 44.46 76.34
C ASN A 933 -47.26 45.07 76.46
N GLY A 934 -46.73 45.21 77.67
CA GLY A 934 -45.47 45.92 77.96
C GLY A 934 -44.15 45.24 77.52
N GLN A 935 -44.19 44.11 76.83
CA GLN A 935 -42.98 43.33 76.46
C GLN A 935 -42.04 44.07 75.50
N ASN A 936 -42.56 45.09 74.79
CA ASN A 936 -41.82 45.89 73.81
C ASN A 936 -41.51 47.32 74.32
N VAL A 937 -41.76 47.63 75.60
CA VAL A 937 -41.52 48.98 76.17
C VAL A 937 -40.07 49.12 76.63
N THR A 938 -39.37 50.12 76.11
CA THR A 938 -37.96 50.38 76.44
C THR A 938 -37.78 51.39 77.57
N GLU A 939 -38.75 52.30 77.78
CA GLU A 939 -38.68 53.39 78.76
C GLU A 939 -40.08 53.86 79.17
N TYR A 940 -40.26 54.23 80.45
CA TYR A 940 -41.38 55.04 80.91
C TYR A 940 -40.90 56.42 81.38
N ARG A 941 -41.63 57.48 81.03
CA ARG A 941 -41.39 58.85 81.52
C ARG A 941 -42.59 59.35 82.32
N VAL A 942 -42.35 59.75 83.56
CA VAL A 942 -43.39 60.21 84.49
C VAL A 942 -43.28 61.73 84.63
N PHE A 943 -44.36 62.43 84.28
CA PHE A 943 -44.47 63.88 84.32
C PHE A 943 -45.36 64.32 85.47
N MET A 944 -44.85 65.21 86.32
CA MET A 944 -45.64 65.86 87.38
C MET A 944 -46.26 67.15 86.84
N LEU A 945 -47.56 67.36 87.07
CA LEU A 945 -48.34 68.46 86.47
C LEU A 945 -49.20 69.13 87.54
N PRO A 946 -49.25 70.47 87.63
CA PRO A 946 -50.30 71.15 88.38
C PRO A 946 -51.68 70.67 87.90
N LYS A 947 -52.57 70.33 88.82
CA LYS A 947 -53.87 69.72 88.53
C LYS A 947 -54.67 70.53 87.52
N ASP A 948 -54.68 71.86 87.65
CA ASP A 948 -55.43 72.77 86.79
C ASP A 948 -54.82 72.88 85.36
N ALA A 949 -53.56 72.46 85.18
CA ALA A 949 -52.87 72.45 83.88
C ALA A 949 -52.79 71.06 83.24
N ALA A 950 -53.18 70.00 83.96
CA ALA A 950 -52.95 68.62 83.55
C ALA A 950 -53.77 68.21 82.31
N ASP A 951 -55.00 68.70 82.18
CA ASP A 951 -55.88 68.40 81.04
C ASP A 951 -55.35 68.97 79.72
N GLY A 952 -54.59 70.07 79.79
CA GLY A 952 -53.93 70.70 78.64
C GLY A 952 -52.65 69.99 78.17
N PHE A 953 -52.07 69.10 78.99
CA PHE A 953 -50.81 68.42 78.68
C PHE A 953 -51.04 67.18 77.80
N LYS A 954 -50.64 67.27 76.53
CA LYS A 954 -50.81 66.25 75.49
C LYS A 954 -49.49 65.53 75.20
N GLU A 955 -49.57 64.45 74.41
CA GLU A 955 -48.41 63.64 74.02
C GLU A 955 -47.28 64.47 73.38
N SER A 956 -47.62 65.42 72.52
CA SER A 956 -46.66 66.35 71.91
C SER A 956 -45.89 67.20 72.92
N ASN A 957 -46.49 67.49 74.09
CA ASN A 957 -45.83 68.20 75.18
C ASN A 957 -44.87 67.30 75.97
N ALA A 958 -45.09 65.98 75.95
CA ALA A 958 -44.32 65.00 76.70
C ALA A 958 -43.06 64.53 75.93
N MET A 959 -43.15 64.36 74.61
CA MET A 959 -42.09 63.75 73.78
C MET A 959 -40.73 64.46 73.87
N ASN A 960 -40.73 65.80 73.96
CA ASN A 960 -39.51 66.62 73.97
C ASN A 960 -39.25 67.30 75.33
N ASN A 961 -39.86 66.78 76.40
CA ASN A 961 -39.79 67.38 77.72
C ASN A 961 -38.91 66.53 78.64
N ASP A 962 -37.77 67.09 79.01
CA ASP A 962 -36.80 66.44 79.88
C ASP A 962 -37.14 66.56 81.37
N ASN A 963 -38.14 67.37 81.74
CA ASN A 963 -38.63 67.50 83.11
C ASN A 963 -39.57 66.34 83.46
N SER A 964 -39.03 65.11 83.47
CA SER A 964 -39.71 63.88 83.86
C SER A 964 -38.82 62.93 84.65
N THR A 965 -39.42 62.06 85.46
CA THR A 965 -38.71 60.91 86.05
C THR A 965 -38.70 59.75 85.04
N ARG A 966 -37.52 59.25 84.69
CA ARG A 966 -37.36 58.17 83.70
C ARG A 966 -37.17 56.82 84.39
N ILE A 967 -37.89 55.80 83.92
CA ILE A 967 -37.87 54.44 84.45
C ILE A 967 -37.52 53.49 83.30
N TYR A 968 -36.35 52.85 83.38
CA TYR A 968 -35.85 51.91 82.38
C TYR A 968 -36.03 50.48 82.90
N GLN A 969 -37.24 49.95 82.79
CA GLN A 969 -37.55 48.56 83.14
C GLN A 969 -38.35 47.92 82.01
N ASN A 970 -37.81 46.86 81.43
CA ASN A 970 -38.37 46.20 80.26
C ASN A 970 -39.34 45.08 80.68
N GLY A 971 -40.51 45.01 80.05
CA GLY A 971 -41.41 43.84 80.14
C GLY A 971 -42.21 43.63 81.43
N LEU A 972 -42.25 44.58 82.36
CA LEU A 972 -43.04 44.43 83.60
C LEU A 972 -44.51 44.81 83.42
N SER A 973 -45.41 43.98 83.96
CA SER A 973 -46.86 44.22 83.93
C SER A 973 -47.31 45.28 84.95
N ASN A 974 -46.55 45.48 86.04
CA ASN A 974 -46.84 46.46 87.10
C ASN A 974 -45.55 47.22 87.46
N VAL A 975 -45.60 48.54 87.51
CA VAL A 975 -44.44 49.42 87.78
C VAL A 975 -44.69 50.26 89.03
N SER A 976 -43.70 50.40 89.91
CA SER A 976 -43.79 51.20 91.15
C SER A 976 -42.42 51.78 91.50
N GLN A 977 -42.30 53.11 91.59
CA GLN A 977 -41.01 53.81 91.74
C GLN A 977 -41.14 55.11 92.55
N ASP A 978 -40.11 55.46 93.32
CA ASP A 978 -40.01 56.76 94.01
C ASP A 978 -39.58 57.85 93.01
N LEU A 979 -40.20 59.03 93.07
CA LEU A 979 -39.91 60.12 92.14
C LEU A 979 -38.60 60.83 92.50
N SER A 980 -37.88 61.28 91.47
CA SER A 980 -36.55 61.88 91.62
C SER A 980 -36.44 63.31 91.08
N ILE A 981 -37.57 63.96 90.77
CA ILE A 981 -37.60 65.28 90.12
C ILE A 981 -38.18 66.37 91.04
N GLU A 982 -37.53 67.52 91.06
CA GLU A 982 -37.88 68.69 91.90
C GLU A 982 -38.75 69.72 91.17
N LEU A 983 -38.93 69.55 89.86
CA LEU A 983 -39.67 70.43 88.97
C LEU A 983 -40.92 69.73 88.42
N ASP A 984 -41.98 70.50 88.17
CA ASP A 984 -43.09 70.06 87.33
C ASP A 984 -42.69 70.00 85.85
N ALA A 985 -43.55 69.44 85.01
CA ALA A 985 -43.30 69.30 83.59
C ALA A 985 -43.15 70.66 82.86
N PHE A 986 -43.50 71.78 83.49
CA PHE A 986 -43.32 73.12 82.94
C PHE A 986 -42.02 73.79 83.41
N GLY A 987 -41.21 73.09 84.22
CA GLY A 987 -39.92 73.57 84.72
C GLY A 987 -40.03 74.42 85.99
N ASN A 988 -41.20 74.48 86.63
CA ASN A 988 -41.37 75.21 87.90
C ASN A 988 -41.10 74.28 89.09
N PRO A 989 -40.47 74.76 90.17
CA PRO A 989 -40.32 73.98 91.40
C PRO A 989 -41.67 73.52 91.93
N LEU A 990 -41.74 72.27 92.38
CA LEU A 990 -42.95 71.72 92.98
C LEU A 990 -43.22 72.41 94.33
N THR A 991 -44.39 73.04 94.51
CA THR A 991 -44.71 73.84 95.71
C THR A 991 -45.81 73.24 96.57
N SER A 992 -45.81 73.56 97.88
CA SER A 992 -46.82 73.07 98.81
C SER A 992 -48.22 73.70 98.62
N SER A 993 -48.31 74.82 97.92
CA SER A 993 -49.59 75.49 97.62
C SER A 993 -50.31 74.92 96.40
N THR A 994 -49.69 73.98 95.67
CA THR A 994 -50.18 73.48 94.38
C THR A 994 -50.50 71.99 94.48
N GLU A 995 -51.65 71.59 93.96
CA GLU A 995 -52.04 70.18 93.85
C GLU A 995 -51.48 69.60 92.55
N TYR A 996 -50.79 68.45 92.61
CA TYR A 996 -50.14 67.84 91.45
C TYR A 996 -50.75 66.48 91.08
N VAL A 997 -50.78 66.17 89.79
CA VAL A 997 -51.11 64.86 89.23
C VAL A 997 -49.97 64.35 88.35
N ALA A 998 -49.95 63.05 88.04
CA ALA A 998 -48.97 62.46 87.16
C ALA A 998 -49.57 61.95 85.85
N LYS A 999 -48.83 62.11 84.76
CA LYS A 999 -49.05 61.41 83.48
C LYS A 999 -47.81 60.61 83.10
N VAL A 1000 -48.00 59.43 82.53
CA VAL A 1000 -46.92 58.49 82.17
C VAL A 1000 -46.88 58.29 80.66
N LEU A 1001 -45.71 58.46 80.07
CA LEU A 1001 -45.42 58.19 78.66
C LEU A 1001 -44.65 56.87 78.55
N ALA A 1002 -45.15 55.89 77.80
CA ALA A 1002 -44.43 54.67 77.45
C ALA A 1002 -43.75 54.82 76.08
N VAL A 1003 -42.50 54.36 75.96
CA VAL A 1003 -41.71 54.39 74.72
C VAL A 1003 -41.53 52.98 74.18
N VAL A 1004 -41.99 52.73 72.95
CA VAL A 1004 -41.99 51.40 72.30
C VAL A 1004 -41.34 51.55 70.93
N ASN A 1005 -40.12 51.03 70.75
CA ASN A 1005 -39.39 51.07 69.46
C ASN A 1005 -39.44 52.43 68.74
N GLY A 1006 -39.34 53.54 69.50
CA GLY A 1006 -39.37 54.91 68.96
C GLY A 1006 -40.77 55.55 68.80
N ASN A 1007 -41.85 54.81 69.06
CA ASN A 1007 -43.22 55.35 69.18
C ASN A 1007 -43.56 55.68 70.64
N TYR A 1008 -44.36 56.72 70.85
CA TYR A 1008 -44.70 57.25 72.16
C TYR A 1008 -46.19 57.04 72.44
N ILE A 1009 -46.55 56.65 73.67
CA ILE A 1009 -47.95 56.51 74.10
C ILE A 1009 -48.12 57.16 75.47
N LEU A 1010 -48.87 58.26 75.55
CA LEU A 1010 -49.15 58.98 76.80
C LEU A 1010 -50.42 58.45 77.47
N SER A 1011 -50.39 58.21 78.79
CA SER A 1011 -51.57 57.83 79.57
C SER A 1011 -52.65 58.92 79.52
N ASN A 1012 -53.88 58.56 79.15
CA ASN A 1012 -55.00 59.51 78.98
C ASN A 1012 -55.83 59.76 80.26
N SER A 1013 -55.43 59.24 81.41
CA SER A 1013 -56.20 59.38 82.66
C SER A 1013 -55.28 59.68 83.85
N SER A 1014 -55.43 60.86 84.45
CA SER A 1014 -54.82 61.27 85.73
C SER A 1014 -55.88 61.26 86.82
N ILE A 1015 -55.84 60.31 87.76
CA ILE A 1015 -56.81 60.26 88.87
C ILE A 1015 -56.10 59.83 90.16
N ASN A 1016 -55.33 60.76 90.72
CA ASN A 1016 -55.12 61.00 92.14
C ASN A 1016 -54.17 62.20 92.25
N SER A 1017 -54.60 63.23 92.98
CA SER A 1017 -53.84 64.47 93.15
C SER A 1017 -53.18 64.50 94.54
N VAL A 1018 -51.97 65.04 94.59
CA VAL A 1018 -51.13 65.07 95.79
C VAL A 1018 -50.67 66.50 96.04
N GLN A 1019 -50.69 66.93 97.31
CA GLN A 1019 -50.22 68.23 97.75
C GLN A 1019 -49.04 68.06 98.72
N LEU A 1020 -47.96 68.80 98.49
CA LEU A 1020 -46.77 68.83 99.37
C LEU A 1020 -47.01 69.77 100.57
N LEU A 1021 -46.32 69.56 101.70
CA LEU A 1021 -46.31 70.51 102.83
C LEU A 1021 -45.02 71.38 102.77
N ALA A 1022 -45.02 72.56 103.38
CA ALA A 1022 -44.07 73.63 103.08
C ALA A 1022 -42.59 73.36 103.47
N LYS A 1023 -41.69 73.56 102.48
CA LYS A 1023 -40.19 73.70 102.47
C LYS A 1023 -39.27 72.46 102.54
N PRO A 1024 -38.29 72.42 101.61
CA PRO A 1024 -36.90 72.11 101.93
C PRO A 1024 -35.93 73.18 101.36
N ASP A 1025 -35.43 74.08 102.22
CA ASP A 1025 -34.41 75.11 101.85
C ASP A 1025 -32.97 74.62 102.09
N ASN A 1026 -32.06 74.94 101.15
CA ASN A 1026 -30.63 75.30 101.26
C ASN A 1026 -29.70 74.65 102.32
N ILE A 1027 -28.48 74.24 101.88
CA ILE A 1027 -27.19 74.65 102.48
C ILE A 1027 -26.02 74.38 101.48
N ASN A 1028 -25.17 75.41 101.33
CA ASN A 1028 -23.88 75.53 100.63
C ASN A 1028 -22.80 74.50 101.02
N VAL A 1029 -21.79 74.26 100.14
CA VAL A 1029 -20.37 74.68 100.27
C VAL A 1029 -19.51 74.17 99.08
N GLU A 1030 -18.52 74.99 98.73
CA GLU A 1030 -17.51 75.09 97.65
C GLU A 1030 -16.71 73.85 97.11
N PRO A 1031 -15.95 74.03 95.99
CA PRO A 1031 -15.40 72.96 95.15
C PRO A 1031 -13.88 72.72 95.30
N SER A 1032 -13.42 71.52 94.92
CA SER A 1032 -12.03 71.22 94.51
C SER A 1032 -12.06 70.03 93.52
N GLN A 1033 -11.70 70.25 92.26
CA GLN A 1033 -10.37 70.16 91.64
C GLN A 1033 -9.95 68.73 91.25
N ASP A 1034 -9.48 68.66 90.01
CA ASP A 1034 -8.61 67.67 89.38
C ASP A 1034 -9.17 66.35 88.77
N THR A 1035 -9.55 66.48 87.49
CA THR A 1035 -8.91 65.89 86.29
C THR A 1035 -7.82 64.78 86.46
N PRO A 1036 -7.49 63.99 85.41
CA PRO A 1036 -8.28 63.02 84.62
C PRO A 1036 -7.43 61.73 84.33
N ILE A 1037 -7.78 61.00 83.27
CA ILE A 1037 -6.88 60.21 82.36
C ILE A 1037 -7.09 58.68 82.37
N ASN A 1038 -7.80 58.23 81.34
CA ASN A 1038 -7.29 57.40 80.23
C ASN A 1038 -6.54 56.10 80.59
N GLN A 1039 -7.17 54.95 80.32
CA GLN A 1039 -6.88 54.09 79.17
C GLN A 1039 -7.99 53.05 78.96
#